data_AF-A0AAD1WJM2-F1
#
_entry.id   AF-A0AAD1WJM2-F1
#
_cell.length_a   1.000
_cell.length_b   1.000
_cell.length_c   1.000
_cell.angle_alpha   90.00
_cell.angle_beta   90.00
_cell.angle_gamma   90.00
#
_symmetry.space_group_name_H-M   'P 1'
#
loop_
_entity.id
_entity.type
_entity.pdbx_description
1 polymer ?
#
loop_
_entity_poly.entity_id
_entity_poly.type
_entity_poly.pdbx_seq_one_letter_code
_entity_poly.pdbx_strand_id
1 'polypeptide(L)'
;MEKRNKSMKFCDIIDFDTEKHSWYFPGLWHGVPPMAIINQGYSENVFQLKKYLFTLLKERQSPEPQNINSFMEWTKSLWNAVKHETFIFSFRNILVAEAYDQMSVKYSELEWNFRKKVHSNLAKYENIIKNQLPENLQNVTSDILEKRIKELLDREETHMTQTLEQFFKSGCSNVHLIERYRGDFLIYVKSLRKDLEVMASNKCWEAVRIQNVKSEIQIIQTKIQQFIEEKVTKHLQNHRMNHSTPNERELKLEFNALWDNILQEFNMTRLRKHRIEIEMLEQLKREMKNRPGAVTEKLNNVKSLKYYEQKSFEMNNIYMDHGFFWNIVEFITKDCYKKLSHIAHSLAEDCQVYVNEKINTEEDYNEMYCQNLLDMINHKLDEEEVRKLHPTPQFEVDLKLHVLGGAAPLFQNMHDNFGINNDPIRVTNKFKPQYFSIFKNRMLYKDKSRRHAEHFCEQCLKPAIKEHTYKNLGKEIIDDMLKCADAMMFSSRKHFQLTLLKELLEINRFENYLRYVTKYDNYVKRWISKYIVKKYNNSAELDNLVSQIVSSIGKKIKAALQEPIVQSSQSVSQMLQVFSMELKKDLVLSKSAMKVTSFQNISNIRQFSTDIAYFLDSTEEEIKSSIVSMGIEDVLPKLTFKPQDELCQKIIGCGKRCPFCDAPCEAGGNNHQYHFSSFHRPKGLAPYKCSESNILCNSTCSADVFSNDSFINSDTDGKWLQYKDYRTIYPNWVILPDRDLNSSDYWKFVLKQFNDSFAKYYNVEPADIPSEWKRLTQKQALSSLQENMK
;
A
#
# COMPACT_ATOMS: atom_id res chain seq x y z
N MET A 1 -49.85 -4.46 0.57
CA MET A 1 -49.11 -3.97 -0.63
C MET A 1 -48.16 -5.04 -1.22
N GLU A 2 -48.38 -6.34 -1.01
CA GLU A 2 -47.36 -7.37 -1.29
C GLU A 2 -47.31 -7.95 -2.72
N LYS A 3 -48.00 -7.38 -3.71
CA LYS A 3 -47.95 -7.92 -5.08
C LYS A 3 -47.93 -6.86 -6.17
N ARG A 4 -46.92 -5.99 -6.22
CA ARG A 4 -46.49 -5.33 -7.46
C ARG A 4 -44.97 -5.08 -7.45
N ASN A 5 -44.23 -5.84 -8.25
CA ASN A 5 -42.83 -5.59 -8.59
C ASN A 5 -42.71 -4.33 -9.47
N LYS A 6 -42.83 -3.14 -8.87
CA LYS A 6 -42.42 -1.88 -9.49
C LYS A 6 -41.60 -1.08 -8.49
N SER A 7 -40.44 -0.60 -8.92
CA SER A 7 -39.65 0.43 -8.23
C SER A 7 -40.55 1.62 -7.91
N MET A 8 -40.87 1.84 -6.63
CA MET A 8 -41.60 3.02 -6.15
C MET A 8 -40.60 4.11 -5.76
N LYS A 9 -40.72 5.30 -6.32
CA LYS A 9 -40.05 6.52 -5.86
C LYS A 9 -40.82 7.12 -4.68
N PHE A 10 -40.17 7.97 -3.88
CA PHE A 10 -40.82 8.66 -2.75
C PHE A 10 -42.08 9.45 -3.17
N CYS A 11 -42.03 10.06 -4.36
CA CYS A 11 -43.17 10.76 -4.98
C CYS A 11 -44.33 9.84 -5.37
N ASP A 12 -44.11 8.52 -5.46
CA ASP A 12 -45.16 7.53 -5.73
C ASP A 12 -45.93 7.17 -4.43
N ILE A 13 -45.40 7.53 -3.25
CA ILE A 13 -45.96 7.23 -1.93
C ILE A 13 -46.56 8.49 -1.29
N ILE A 14 -45.91 9.65 -1.44
CA ILE A 14 -46.36 10.94 -0.91
C ILE A 14 -46.28 11.99 -2.02
N ASP A 15 -47.44 12.48 -2.44
CA ASP A 15 -47.57 13.59 -3.38
C ASP A 15 -47.65 14.92 -2.60
N PHE A 16 -46.49 15.58 -2.45
CA PHE A 16 -46.31 16.82 -1.69
C PHE A 16 -45.70 17.94 -2.55
N ASP A 17 -46.45 19.03 -2.73
CA ASP A 17 -46.03 20.24 -3.44
C ASP A 17 -45.73 21.33 -2.39
N THR A 18 -44.47 21.72 -2.26
CA THR A 18 -44.02 22.72 -1.28
C THR A 18 -44.68 24.08 -1.44
N GLU A 19 -45.07 24.47 -2.66
CA GLU A 19 -45.69 25.76 -2.94
C GLU A 19 -47.19 25.76 -2.64
N LYS A 20 -47.87 24.62 -2.86
CA LYS A 20 -49.33 24.51 -2.63
C LYS A 20 -49.70 23.97 -1.25
N HIS A 21 -48.85 23.15 -0.64
CA HIS A 21 -49.17 22.40 0.58
C HIS A 21 -48.61 23.05 1.85
N SER A 22 -47.84 24.15 1.74
CA SER A 22 -47.30 24.89 2.88
C SER A 22 -48.13 26.12 3.20
N TRP A 23 -48.70 26.20 4.41
CA TRP A 23 -49.59 27.28 4.83
C TRP A 23 -49.04 28.00 6.06
N TYR A 24 -48.96 29.33 5.98
CA TYR A 24 -48.48 30.18 7.08
C TYR A 24 -49.65 30.85 7.78
N PHE A 25 -49.67 30.75 9.10
CA PHE A 25 -50.70 31.36 9.93
C PHE A 25 -50.08 32.47 10.78
N PRO A 26 -50.61 33.70 10.75
CA PRO A 26 -50.23 34.69 11.75
C PRO A 26 -50.75 34.26 13.13
N GLY A 27 -50.25 34.86 14.21
CA GLY A 27 -50.71 34.51 15.57
C GLY A 27 -52.24 34.64 15.71
N LEU A 28 -52.88 33.67 16.38
CA LEU A 28 -54.33 33.58 16.59
C LEU A 28 -54.91 34.86 17.21
N TRP A 29 -54.18 35.46 18.14
CA TRP A 29 -54.59 36.65 18.88
C TRP A 29 -53.86 37.88 18.36
N HIS A 30 -54.59 38.98 18.19
CA HIS A 30 -54.00 40.29 17.96
C HIS A 30 -53.83 41.01 19.30
N GLY A 31 -52.76 40.65 20.03
CA GLY A 31 -52.46 41.16 21.37
C GLY A 31 -52.33 40.05 22.43
N VAL A 32 -52.32 40.43 23.70
CA VAL A 32 -52.13 39.51 24.84
C VAL A 32 -53.50 39.06 25.39
N PRO A 33 -53.80 37.74 25.44
CA PRO A 33 -55.01 37.20 26.06
C PRO A 33 -55.17 37.63 27.53
N PRO A 34 -56.39 37.61 28.12
CA PRO A 34 -57.63 37.04 27.58
C PRO A 34 -58.50 38.01 26.77
N MET A 35 -58.19 39.31 26.76
CA MET A 35 -59.01 40.35 26.08
C MET A 35 -58.59 40.59 24.61
N ALA A 36 -57.60 39.86 24.10
CA ALA A 36 -57.14 40.00 22.72
C ALA A 36 -58.19 39.50 21.73
N ILE A 37 -58.45 40.31 20.69
CA ILE A 37 -59.34 39.92 19.60
C ILE A 37 -58.66 38.87 18.70
N ILE A 38 -59.46 38.02 18.06
CA ILE A 38 -58.95 37.05 17.09
C ILE A 38 -58.37 37.82 15.90
N ASN A 39 -57.15 37.46 15.51
CA ASN A 39 -56.48 38.02 14.36
C ASN A 39 -57.24 37.65 13.08
N GLN A 40 -57.75 38.66 12.37
CA GLN A 40 -58.48 38.46 11.13
C GLN A 40 -57.67 37.68 10.09
N GLY A 41 -56.34 37.94 10.00
CA GLY A 41 -55.46 37.22 9.09
C GLY A 41 -55.32 35.73 9.42
N TYR A 42 -55.47 35.34 10.69
CA TYR A 42 -55.51 33.92 11.06
C TYR A 42 -56.78 33.27 10.54
N SER A 43 -57.93 33.89 10.79
CA SER A 43 -59.24 33.39 10.33
C SER A 43 -59.32 33.28 8.81
N GLU A 44 -58.79 34.27 8.09
CA GLU A 44 -58.73 34.28 6.63
C GLU A 44 -57.90 33.10 6.10
N ASN A 45 -56.68 32.90 6.64
CA ASN A 45 -55.82 31.79 6.22
C ASN A 45 -56.41 30.42 6.58
N VAL A 46 -57.11 30.30 7.72
CA VAL A 46 -57.80 29.05 8.10
C VAL A 46 -58.93 28.76 7.12
N PHE A 47 -59.68 29.78 6.72
CA PHE A 47 -60.76 29.62 5.76
C PHE A 47 -60.22 29.20 4.37
N GLN A 48 -59.12 29.80 3.93
CA GLN A 48 -58.47 29.43 2.67
C GLN A 48 -57.89 28.01 2.71
N LEU A 49 -57.23 27.61 3.80
CA LEU A 49 -56.78 26.23 3.99
C LEU A 49 -57.97 25.26 3.94
N LYS A 50 -59.08 25.60 4.61
CA LYS A 50 -60.26 24.74 4.64
C LYS A 50 -60.85 24.54 3.23
N LYS A 51 -60.94 25.62 2.44
CA LYS A 51 -61.33 25.55 1.02
C LYS A 51 -60.38 24.65 0.23
N TYR A 52 -59.08 24.86 0.39
CA TYR A 52 -58.05 24.07 -0.28
C TYR A 52 -58.17 22.57 0.06
N LEU A 53 -58.31 22.22 1.34
CA LEU A 53 -58.50 20.84 1.78
C LEU A 53 -59.74 20.20 1.16
N PHE A 54 -60.86 20.92 1.10
CA PHE A 54 -62.06 20.40 0.44
C PHE A 54 -61.89 20.20 -1.06
N THR A 55 -61.15 21.09 -1.74
CA THR A 55 -60.83 20.93 -3.16
C THR A 55 -59.91 19.71 -3.37
N LEU A 56 -58.86 19.58 -2.57
CA LEU A 56 -57.93 18.45 -2.64
C LEU A 56 -58.62 17.11 -2.37
N LEU A 57 -59.54 17.05 -1.40
CA LEU A 57 -60.34 15.85 -1.11
C LEU A 57 -61.29 15.49 -2.26
N LYS A 58 -61.78 16.47 -3.03
CA LYS A 58 -62.60 16.23 -4.23
C LYS A 58 -61.75 15.75 -5.42
N GLU A 59 -60.59 16.35 -5.63
CA GLU A 59 -59.66 15.99 -6.72
C GLU A 59 -59.03 14.61 -6.53
N ARG A 60 -58.77 14.21 -5.28
CA ARG A 60 -58.16 12.91 -4.93
C ARG A 60 -59.17 11.79 -4.68
N GLN A 61 -60.42 11.91 -5.15
CA GLN A 61 -61.36 10.79 -5.11
C GLN A 61 -60.77 9.60 -5.88
N SER A 62 -60.35 8.57 -5.14
CA SER A 62 -60.03 7.27 -5.73
C SER A 62 -61.28 6.70 -6.38
N PRO A 63 -61.18 6.01 -7.53
CA PRO A 63 -62.35 5.48 -8.24
C PRO A 63 -63.15 4.43 -7.44
N GLU A 64 -62.59 3.90 -6.35
CA GLU A 64 -63.28 2.99 -5.43
C GLU A 64 -63.43 3.60 -4.03
N PRO A 65 -64.65 3.62 -3.44
CA PRO A 65 -64.86 4.08 -2.08
C PRO A 65 -64.23 3.09 -1.09
N GLN A 66 -63.18 3.55 -0.40
CA GLN A 66 -62.57 2.82 0.72
C GLN A 66 -63.57 2.77 1.89
N ASN A 67 -64.19 1.63 2.13
CA ASN A 67 -65.09 1.44 3.27
C ASN A 67 -64.28 1.29 4.58
N ILE A 68 -64.96 1.44 5.72
CA ILE A 68 -64.33 1.36 7.06
C ILE A 68 -63.59 0.02 7.24
N ASN A 69 -64.10 -1.08 6.67
CA ASN A 69 -63.45 -2.39 6.77
C ASN A 69 -62.10 -2.41 6.03
N SER A 70 -62.04 -1.88 4.81
CA SER A 70 -60.79 -1.72 4.06
C SER A 70 -59.79 -0.85 4.83
N PHE A 71 -60.25 0.22 5.48
CA PHE A 71 -59.39 1.08 6.32
C PHE A 71 -58.85 0.33 7.55
N MET A 72 -59.68 -0.46 8.23
CA MET A 72 -59.25 -1.28 9.36
C MET A 72 -58.24 -2.35 8.93
N GLU A 73 -58.46 -3.04 7.81
CA GLU A 73 -57.52 -4.02 7.26
C GLU A 73 -56.20 -3.37 6.86
N TRP A 74 -56.24 -2.21 6.21
CA TRP A 74 -55.04 -1.43 5.88
C TRP A 74 -54.28 -1.00 7.13
N THR A 75 -54.99 -0.45 8.12
CA THR A 75 -54.40 -0.01 9.38
C THR A 75 -53.78 -1.17 10.15
N LYS A 76 -54.44 -2.34 10.15
CA LYS A 76 -53.92 -3.56 10.77
C LYS A 76 -52.72 -4.12 10.00
N SER A 77 -52.75 -4.11 8.68
CA SER A 77 -51.61 -4.54 7.84
C SER A 77 -50.42 -3.60 8.01
N LEU A 78 -50.65 -2.28 8.08
CA LEU A 78 -49.63 -1.28 8.35
C LEU A 78 -49.05 -1.46 9.76
N TRP A 79 -49.88 -1.63 10.78
CA TRP A 79 -49.40 -1.86 12.14
C TRP A 79 -48.69 -3.18 12.31
N ASN A 80 -49.10 -4.23 11.60
CA ASN A 80 -48.35 -5.48 11.56
C ASN A 80 -47.00 -5.27 10.88
N ALA A 81 -46.93 -4.57 9.75
CA ALA A 81 -45.66 -4.20 9.12
C ALA A 81 -44.77 -3.38 10.06
N VAL A 82 -45.30 -2.33 10.72
CA VAL A 82 -44.56 -1.51 11.69
C VAL A 82 -44.11 -2.31 12.91
N LYS A 83 -44.94 -3.25 13.41
CA LYS A 83 -44.63 -4.12 14.55
C LYS A 83 -43.60 -5.20 14.18
N HIS A 84 -43.56 -5.61 12.92
CA HIS A 84 -42.67 -6.64 12.42
C HIS A 84 -41.42 -6.11 11.72
N GLU A 85 -41.34 -4.83 11.35
CA GLU A 85 -40.27 -4.34 10.49
C GLU A 85 -39.50 -3.14 11.08
N THR A 86 -38.22 -3.42 11.30
CA THR A 86 -37.07 -2.82 10.60
C THR A 86 -37.30 -1.87 9.41
N PHE A 87 -38.49 -1.57 8.88
CA PHE A 87 -38.71 -0.79 7.65
C PHE A 87 -38.20 0.66 7.75
N ILE A 88 -38.52 1.36 8.84
CA ILE A 88 -38.03 2.73 9.08
C ILE A 88 -36.53 2.71 9.38
N PHE A 89 -36.06 1.68 10.09
CA PHE A 89 -34.65 1.51 10.45
C PHE A 89 -33.79 1.08 9.25
N SER A 90 -34.29 0.22 8.36
CA SER A 90 -33.62 -0.26 7.15
C SER A 90 -33.52 0.85 6.12
N PHE A 91 -34.55 1.67 5.95
CA PHE A 91 -34.49 2.86 5.09
C PHE A 91 -33.49 3.90 5.60
N ARG A 92 -33.50 4.21 6.90
CA ARG A 92 -32.50 5.11 7.51
C ARG A 92 -31.09 4.51 7.40
N ASN A 93 -30.93 3.20 7.54
CA ASN A 93 -29.66 2.52 7.37
C ASN A 93 -29.16 2.56 5.92
N ILE A 94 -30.04 2.45 4.92
CA ILE A 94 -29.67 2.57 3.50
C ILE A 94 -29.19 3.98 3.17
N LEU A 95 -29.92 5.03 3.58
CA LEU A 95 -29.49 6.42 3.33
C LEU A 95 -28.20 6.79 4.09
N VAL A 96 -28.02 6.26 5.31
CA VAL A 96 -26.77 6.41 6.07
C VAL A 96 -25.62 5.68 5.36
N ALA A 97 -25.86 4.46 4.86
CA ALA A 97 -24.86 3.67 4.15
C ALA A 97 -24.45 4.33 2.84
N GLU A 98 -25.41 4.83 2.05
CA GLU A 98 -25.14 5.57 0.82
C GLU A 98 -24.33 6.85 1.08
N ALA A 99 -24.74 7.65 2.06
CA ALA A 99 -24.00 8.86 2.45
C ALA A 99 -22.58 8.53 2.95
N TYR A 100 -22.43 7.43 3.71
CA TYR A 100 -21.12 6.95 4.16
C TYR A 100 -20.26 6.48 2.99
N ASP A 101 -20.82 5.74 2.03
CA ASP A 101 -20.12 5.26 0.84
C ASP A 101 -19.60 6.44 0.00
N GLN A 102 -20.43 7.47 -0.22
CA GLN A 102 -20.01 8.69 -0.92
C GLN A 102 -18.84 9.39 -0.20
N MET A 103 -18.93 9.50 1.13
CA MET A 103 -17.86 10.06 1.95
C MET A 103 -16.58 9.21 1.90
N SER A 104 -16.72 7.89 1.94
CA SER A 104 -15.59 6.96 1.83
C SER A 104 -14.90 7.08 0.47
N VAL A 105 -15.65 7.24 -0.61
CA VAL A 105 -15.10 7.48 -1.95
C VAL A 105 -14.34 8.81 -1.98
N LYS A 106 -14.90 9.87 -1.39
CA LYS A 106 -14.23 11.18 -1.35
C LYS A 106 -12.95 11.15 -0.52
N TYR A 107 -12.98 10.50 0.64
CA TYR A 107 -11.79 10.29 1.48
C TYR A 107 -10.73 9.48 0.72
N SER A 108 -11.15 8.41 0.05
CA SER A 108 -10.28 7.52 -0.73
C SER A 108 -9.54 8.25 -1.85
N GLU A 109 -10.21 9.17 -2.55
CA GLU A 109 -9.61 10.07 -3.55
C GLU A 109 -8.55 10.99 -2.92
N LEU A 110 -8.89 11.63 -1.80
CA LEU A 110 -7.99 12.55 -1.10
C LEU A 110 -6.77 11.84 -0.51
N GLU A 111 -6.96 10.64 0.05
CA GLU A 111 -5.90 9.77 0.54
C GLU A 111 -4.88 9.46 -0.57
N TRP A 112 -5.36 9.04 -1.74
CA TRP A 112 -4.49 8.77 -2.88
C TRP A 112 -3.71 10.01 -3.31
N ASN A 113 -4.38 11.16 -3.41
CA ASN A 113 -3.75 12.41 -3.78
C ASN A 113 -2.65 12.81 -2.78
N PHE A 114 -2.86 12.61 -1.48
CA PHE A 114 -1.85 12.85 -0.45
C PHE A 114 -0.66 11.89 -0.63
N ARG A 115 -0.90 10.58 -0.68
CA ARG A 115 0.15 9.55 -0.92
C ARG A 115 0.97 9.86 -2.17
N LYS A 116 0.31 10.13 -3.30
CA LYS A 116 0.94 10.46 -4.60
C LYS A 116 1.89 11.65 -4.50
N LYS A 117 1.48 12.72 -3.80
CA LYS A 117 2.31 13.93 -3.63
C LYS A 117 3.51 13.67 -2.72
N VAL A 118 3.33 12.90 -1.64
CA VAL A 118 4.44 12.49 -0.77
C VAL A 118 5.45 11.65 -1.54
N HIS A 119 5.01 10.59 -2.24
CA HIS A 119 5.90 9.75 -3.05
C HIS A 119 6.62 10.51 -4.15
N SER A 120 5.93 11.41 -4.85
CA SER A 120 6.55 12.22 -5.91
C SER A 120 7.61 13.19 -5.38
N ASN A 121 7.49 13.67 -4.14
CA ASN A 121 8.53 14.47 -3.50
C ASN A 121 9.65 13.62 -2.90
N LEU A 122 9.32 12.46 -2.32
CA LEU A 122 10.31 11.50 -1.82
C LEU A 122 11.29 11.07 -2.92
N ALA A 123 10.80 10.74 -4.11
CA ALA A 123 11.69 10.41 -5.24
C ALA A 123 12.68 11.56 -5.55
N LYS A 124 12.26 12.83 -5.41
CA LYS A 124 13.14 13.99 -5.58
C LYS A 124 14.12 14.16 -4.42
N TYR A 125 13.68 13.94 -3.19
CA TYR A 125 14.53 14.01 -2.00
C TYR A 125 15.60 12.91 -2.03
N GLU A 126 15.23 11.69 -2.39
CA GLU A 126 16.17 10.59 -2.63
C GLU A 126 17.21 10.95 -3.69
N ASN A 127 16.80 11.56 -4.81
CA ASN A 127 17.74 12.03 -5.84
C ASN A 127 18.68 13.13 -5.31
N ILE A 128 18.15 14.10 -4.55
CA ILE A 128 18.98 15.14 -3.92
C ILE A 128 20.04 14.50 -3.02
N ILE A 129 19.64 13.56 -2.16
CA ILE A 129 20.51 12.81 -1.24
C ILE A 129 21.57 12.05 -2.03
N LYS A 130 21.16 11.25 -3.03
CA LYS A 130 22.06 10.44 -3.88
C LYS A 130 23.05 11.27 -4.70
N ASN A 131 22.76 12.55 -4.93
CA ASN A 131 23.66 13.48 -5.60
C ASN A 131 24.65 14.20 -4.65
N GLN A 132 24.45 14.16 -3.32
CA GLN A 132 25.32 14.84 -2.35
C GLN A 132 26.66 14.13 -2.11
N LEU A 133 27.63 14.92 -1.64
CA LEU A 133 28.87 14.41 -1.03
C LEU A 133 28.65 14.14 0.47
N PRO A 134 29.47 13.26 1.09
CA PRO A 134 29.33 12.90 2.52
C PRO A 134 29.32 14.10 3.46
N GLU A 135 30.17 15.08 3.20
CA GLU A 135 30.33 16.32 3.99
C GLU A 135 29.03 17.14 4.08
N ASN A 136 28.22 17.13 3.02
CA ASN A 136 26.97 17.90 2.95
C ASN A 136 25.75 17.06 3.31
N LEU A 137 25.91 15.74 3.48
CA LEU A 137 24.80 14.81 3.63
C LEU A 137 24.01 15.09 4.91
N GLN A 138 24.67 15.41 6.01
CA GLN A 138 24.02 15.72 7.29
C GLN A 138 23.11 16.96 7.17
N ASN A 139 23.64 18.06 6.61
CA ASN A 139 22.89 19.31 6.44
C ASN A 139 21.68 19.13 5.52
N VAL A 140 21.88 18.42 4.39
CA VAL A 140 20.79 18.14 3.43
C VAL A 140 19.73 17.22 4.03
N THR A 141 20.15 16.25 4.86
CA THR A 141 19.23 15.34 5.55
C THR A 141 18.37 16.08 6.57
N SER A 142 18.97 16.96 7.38
CA SER A 142 18.22 17.83 8.32
C SER A 142 17.24 18.74 7.57
N ASP A 143 17.66 19.42 6.49
CA ASP A 143 16.75 20.26 5.68
C ASP A 143 15.57 19.46 5.10
N ILE A 144 15.80 18.23 4.63
CA ILE A 144 14.74 17.38 4.08
C ILE A 144 13.77 16.90 5.18
N LEU A 145 14.30 16.32 6.26
CA LEU A 145 13.49 15.68 7.30
C LEU A 145 12.79 16.71 8.20
N GLU A 146 13.51 17.70 8.70
CA GLU A 146 13.02 18.62 9.73
C GLU A 146 12.16 19.74 9.14
N LYS A 147 12.36 20.06 7.85
CA LYS A 147 11.66 21.15 7.17
C LYS A 147 10.79 20.67 6.01
N ARG A 148 11.37 20.15 4.93
CA ARG A 148 10.61 19.93 3.68
C ARG A 148 9.52 18.88 3.79
N ILE A 149 9.80 17.75 4.44
CA ILE A 149 8.80 16.69 4.66
C ILE A 149 7.70 17.21 5.56
N LYS A 150 8.06 17.88 6.66
CA LYS A 150 7.09 18.47 7.59
C LYS A 150 6.17 19.49 6.91
N GLU A 151 6.73 20.45 6.17
CA GLU A 151 5.97 21.45 5.40
C GLU A 151 5.03 20.79 4.37
N LEU A 152 5.48 19.73 3.68
CA LEU A 152 4.66 18.99 2.74
C LEU A 152 3.48 18.29 3.45
N LEU A 153 3.76 17.57 4.53
CA LEU A 153 2.75 16.84 5.30
C LEU A 153 1.72 17.78 5.92
N ASP A 154 2.16 18.87 6.55
CA ASP A 154 1.27 19.86 7.18
C ASP A 154 0.37 20.54 6.14
N ARG A 155 0.91 20.85 4.94
CA ARG A 155 0.12 21.44 3.84
C ARG A 155 -0.95 20.48 3.32
N GLU A 156 -0.59 19.23 3.06
CA GLU A 156 -1.54 18.25 2.52
C GLU A 156 -2.58 17.80 3.56
N GLU A 157 -2.19 17.66 4.84
CA GLU A 157 -3.11 17.43 5.96
C GLU A 157 -4.13 18.57 6.07
N THR A 158 -3.68 19.83 6.00
CA THR A 158 -4.55 21.00 6.06
C THR A 158 -5.52 21.02 4.88
N HIS A 159 -5.02 20.81 3.66
CA HIS A 159 -5.85 20.76 2.45
C HIS A 159 -6.92 19.65 2.53
N MET A 160 -6.51 18.44 2.95
CA MET A 160 -7.43 17.31 3.08
C MET A 160 -8.49 17.60 4.15
N THR A 161 -8.09 18.11 5.31
CA THR A 161 -8.99 18.49 6.41
C THR A 161 -10.02 19.54 5.96
N GLN A 162 -9.57 20.61 5.31
CA GLN A 162 -10.46 21.67 4.80
C GLN A 162 -11.45 21.14 3.76
N THR A 163 -10.99 20.28 2.85
CA THR A 163 -11.85 19.69 1.82
C THR A 163 -12.93 18.80 2.43
N LEU A 164 -12.57 17.98 3.43
CA LEU A 164 -13.54 17.15 4.16
C LEU A 164 -14.52 18.00 4.95
N GLU A 165 -14.06 19.08 5.62
CA GLU A 165 -14.97 20.00 6.29
C GLU A 165 -15.94 20.71 5.35
N GLN A 166 -15.48 21.11 4.16
CA GLN A 166 -16.32 21.68 3.13
C GLN A 166 -17.37 20.67 2.65
N PHE A 167 -17.01 19.40 2.50
CA PHE A 167 -17.96 18.34 2.19
C PHE A 167 -19.09 18.27 3.23
N PHE A 168 -18.77 18.30 4.53
CA PHE A 168 -19.76 18.33 5.61
C PHE A 168 -20.64 19.60 5.61
N LYS A 169 -20.08 20.76 5.21
CA LYS A 169 -20.80 22.05 5.14
C LYS A 169 -21.64 22.21 3.87
N SER A 170 -21.28 21.53 2.78
CA SER A 170 -21.86 21.74 1.43
C SER A 170 -23.31 21.26 1.27
N GLY A 171 -23.89 20.59 2.25
CA GLY A 171 -25.30 20.22 2.24
C GLY A 171 -25.67 19.16 1.20
N CYS A 172 -24.70 18.38 0.69
CA CYS A 172 -25.00 17.22 -0.16
C CYS A 172 -26.06 16.32 0.51
N SER A 173 -26.93 15.72 -0.30
CA SER A 173 -28.05 14.90 0.15
C SER A 173 -27.61 13.93 1.25
N ASN A 174 -28.30 13.95 2.39
CA ASN A 174 -28.08 13.05 3.54
C ASN A 174 -26.77 13.20 4.34
N VAL A 175 -25.93 14.21 4.10
CA VAL A 175 -24.69 14.43 4.88
C VAL A 175 -24.93 14.56 6.40
N HIS A 176 -26.04 15.18 6.81
CA HIS A 176 -26.44 15.28 8.23
C HIS A 176 -26.62 13.90 8.92
N LEU A 177 -26.87 12.83 8.15
CA LEU A 177 -27.02 11.46 8.68
C LEU A 177 -25.67 10.84 9.09
N ILE A 178 -24.56 11.34 8.56
CA ILE A 178 -23.21 10.81 8.81
C ILE A 178 -22.35 11.73 9.70
N GLU A 179 -22.93 12.77 10.31
CA GLU A 179 -22.20 13.73 11.18
C GLU A 179 -21.45 13.02 12.32
N ARG A 180 -21.98 11.90 12.83
CA ARG A 180 -21.30 11.08 13.86
C ARG A 180 -19.92 10.56 13.42
N TYR A 181 -19.71 10.36 12.12
CA TYR A 181 -18.46 9.85 11.55
C TYR A 181 -17.46 10.96 11.21
N ARG A 182 -17.87 12.24 11.34
CA ARG A 182 -17.01 13.38 11.03
C ARG A 182 -15.71 13.35 11.82
N GLY A 183 -15.80 13.08 13.12
CA GLY A 183 -14.63 12.93 13.99
C GLY A 183 -13.69 11.83 13.52
N ASP A 184 -14.24 10.67 13.13
CA ASP A 184 -13.47 9.53 12.64
C ASP A 184 -12.68 9.91 11.37
N PHE A 185 -13.32 10.52 10.36
CA PHE A 185 -12.64 10.92 9.12
C PHE A 185 -11.50 11.91 9.38
N LEU A 186 -11.65 12.83 10.34
CA LEU A 186 -10.58 13.75 10.73
C LEU A 186 -9.43 13.03 11.45
N ILE A 187 -9.73 12.04 12.29
CA ILE A 187 -8.71 11.16 12.89
C ILE A 187 -7.95 10.40 11.80
N TYR A 188 -8.63 9.95 10.74
CA TYR A 188 -7.98 9.24 9.64
C TYR A 188 -6.96 10.10 8.90
N VAL A 189 -7.23 11.40 8.71
CA VAL A 189 -6.25 12.32 8.11
C VAL A 189 -4.99 12.40 8.97
N LYS A 190 -5.16 12.53 10.29
CA LYS A 190 -4.03 12.59 11.24
C LYS A 190 -3.24 11.29 11.25
N SER A 191 -3.93 10.15 11.24
CA SER A 191 -3.29 8.83 11.14
C SER A 191 -2.50 8.70 9.85
N LEU A 192 -3.11 9.05 8.71
CA LEU A 192 -2.45 9.03 7.41
C LEU A 192 -1.20 9.90 7.39
N ARG A 193 -1.27 11.12 7.94
CA ARG A 193 -0.11 12.02 8.08
C ARG A 193 1.02 11.36 8.87
N LYS A 194 0.72 10.74 10.02
CA LYS A 194 1.72 10.04 10.84
C LYS A 194 2.33 8.84 10.11
N ASP A 195 1.50 8.03 9.46
CA ASP A 195 1.96 6.86 8.68
C ASP A 195 2.89 7.30 7.54
N LEU A 196 2.53 8.37 6.84
CA LEU A 196 3.34 8.96 5.77
C LEU A 196 4.63 9.60 6.29
N GLU A 197 4.62 10.19 7.48
CA GLU A 197 5.80 10.77 8.13
C GLU A 197 6.85 9.70 8.47
N VAL A 198 6.41 8.60 9.07
CA VAL A 198 7.27 7.46 9.39
C VAL A 198 7.85 6.85 8.10
N MET A 199 7.00 6.60 7.10
CA MET A 199 7.43 6.05 5.81
C MET A 199 8.42 6.98 5.08
N ALA A 200 8.14 8.28 5.03
CA ALA A 200 8.98 9.29 4.40
C ALA A 200 10.36 9.37 5.09
N SER A 201 10.35 9.47 6.42
CA SER A 201 11.56 9.52 7.23
C SER A 201 12.43 8.28 7.02
N ASN A 202 11.83 7.08 7.07
CA ASN A 202 12.54 5.82 6.89
C ASN A 202 13.19 5.73 5.50
N LYS A 203 12.46 6.09 4.44
CA LYS A 203 13.01 6.09 3.07
C LYS A 203 14.15 7.09 2.89
N CYS A 204 14.03 8.29 3.47
CA CYS A 204 15.10 9.27 3.41
C CYS A 204 16.35 8.80 4.16
N TRP A 205 16.20 8.25 5.37
CA TRP A 205 17.33 7.69 6.12
C TRP A 205 17.97 6.50 5.42
N GLU A 206 17.18 5.64 4.77
CA GLU A 206 17.69 4.56 3.93
C GLU A 206 18.53 5.12 2.77
N ALA A 207 18.02 6.12 2.03
CA ALA A 207 18.76 6.76 0.95
C ALA A 207 20.08 7.42 1.42
N VAL A 208 20.08 8.04 2.60
CA VAL A 208 21.29 8.62 3.21
C VAL A 208 22.34 7.56 3.49
N ARG A 209 21.94 6.43 4.06
CA ARG A 209 22.86 5.33 4.37
C ARG A 209 23.42 4.67 3.12
N ILE A 210 22.57 4.40 2.12
CA ILE A 210 22.99 3.90 0.81
C ILE A 210 24.00 4.86 0.19
N GLN A 211 23.74 6.17 0.27
CA GLN A 211 24.65 7.17 -0.27
C GLN A 211 25.99 7.20 0.47
N ASN A 212 26.02 7.03 1.79
CA ASN A 212 27.27 6.94 2.54
C ASN A 212 28.14 5.79 2.04
N VAL A 213 27.61 4.56 1.97
CA VAL A 213 28.36 3.39 1.48
C VAL A 213 28.79 3.60 0.02
N LYS A 214 27.88 4.08 -0.83
CA LYS A 214 28.17 4.34 -2.25
C LYS A 214 29.26 5.41 -2.43
N SER A 215 29.28 6.42 -1.57
CA SER A 215 30.27 7.49 -1.64
C SER A 215 31.69 7.02 -1.36
N GLU A 216 31.87 6.05 -0.46
CA GLU A 216 33.19 5.45 -0.19
C GLU A 216 33.75 4.77 -1.44
N ILE A 217 32.89 4.03 -2.16
CA ILE A 217 33.24 3.40 -3.43
C ILE A 217 33.51 4.45 -4.50
N GLN A 218 32.68 5.50 -4.59
CA GLN A 218 32.91 6.58 -5.55
C GLN A 218 34.24 7.29 -5.32
N ILE A 219 34.66 7.47 -4.06
CA ILE A 219 35.97 8.03 -3.72
C ILE A 219 37.09 7.12 -4.23
N ILE A 220 36.98 5.80 -3.99
CA ILE A 220 37.94 4.80 -4.48
C ILE A 220 37.99 4.81 -6.01
N GLN A 221 36.85 4.77 -6.69
CA GLN A 221 36.74 4.82 -8.15
C GLN A 221 37.33 6.12 -8.71
N THR A 222 37.08 7.25 -8.05
CA THR A 222 37.62 8.56 -8.48
C THR A 222 39.15 8.56 -8.40
N LYS A 223 39.74 8.00 -7.33
CA LYS A 223 41.19 7.86 -7.18
C LYS A 223 41.79 6.93 -8.24
N ILE A 224 41.16 5.78 -8.51
CA ILE A 224 41.53 4.87 -9.60
C ILE A 224 41.57 5.63 -10.93
N GLN A 225 40.51 6.37 -11.26
CA GLN A 225 40.42 7.14 -12.49
C GLN A 225 41.47 8.24 -12.59
N GLN A 226 41.74 8.98 -11.50
CA GLN A 226 42.82 9.99 -11.47
C GLN A 226 44.17 9.36 -11.80
N PHE A 227 44.50 8.22 -11.18
CA PHE A 227 45.76 7.53 -11.42
C PHE A 227 45.89 7.06 -12.88
N ILE A 228 44.84 6.47 -13.45
CA ILE A 228 44.81 6.06 -14.86
C ILE A 228 44.99 7.28 -15.77
N GLU A 229 44.24 8.35 -15.53
CA GLU A 229 44.28 9.59 -16.32
C GLU A 229 45.66 10.26 -16.29
N GLU A 230 46.31 10.30 -15.13
CA GLU A 230 47.68 10.80 -14.97
C GLU A 230 48.69 9.97 -15.78
N LYS A 231 48.64 8.64 -15.65
CA LYS A 231 49.54 7.72 -16.38
C LYS A 231 49.33 7.79 -17.89
N VAL A 232 48.08 7.75 -18.34
CA VAL A 232 47.72 7.90 -19.76
C VAL A 232 48.15 9.26 -20.30
N THR A 233 47.95 10.34 -19.55
CA THR A 233 48.35 11.70 -19.98
C THR A 233 49.87 11.84 -20.08
N LYS A 234 50.62 11.35 -19.09
CA LYS A 234 52.09 11.35 -19.11
C LYS A 234 52.63 10.53 -20.30
N HIS A 235 52.04 9.37 -20.57
CA HIS A 235 52.42 8.52 -21.71
C HIS A 235 52.14 9.21 -23.05
N LEU A 236 50.97 9.83 -23.20
CA LEU A 236 50.61 10.62 -24.38
C LEU A 236 51.56 11.82 -24.60
N GLN A 237 51.98 12.50 -23.53
CA GLN A 237 52.96 13.60 -23.61
C GLN A 237 54.33 13.10 -24.07
N ASN A 238 54.82 12.01 -23.48
CA ASN A 238 56.10 11.41 -23.86
C ASN A 238 56.11 10.95 -25.32
N HIS A 239 55.01 10.37 -25.81
CA HIS A 239 54.91 9.95 -27.19
C HIS A 239 54.84 11.14 -28.16
N ARG A 240 54.21 12.27 -27.83
CA ARG A 240 54.21 13.48 -28.69
C ARG A 240 55.61 14.05 -28.94
N MET A 241 56.56 13.77 -28.05
CA MET A 241 57.97 14.17 -28.21
C MET A 241 58.76 13.23 -29.13
N ASN A 242 58.25 12.02 -29.39
CA ASN A 242 58.85 11.01 -30.25
C ASN A 242 58.05 10.92 -31.56
N HIS A 243 58.54 11.50 -32.66
CA HIS A 243 57.83 11.74 -33.94
C HIS A 243 57.40 10.49 -34.76
N SER A 244 57.09 9.35 -34.13
CA SER A 244 56.59 8.15 -34.80
C SER A 244 55.06 8.17 -34.90
N THR A 245 54.48 7.84 -36.07
CA THR A 245 53.04 7.55 -36.19
C THR A 245 52.82 6.04 -36.10
N PRO A 246 52.37 5.51 -34.95
CA PRO A 246 52.25 4.07 -34.73
C PRO A 246 51.05 3.44 -35.45
N ASN A 247 51.20 2.18 -35.85
CA ASN A 247 50.13 1.36 -36.41
C ASN A 247 49.11 0.95 -35.32
N GLU A 248 47.87 0.63 -35.68
CA GLU A 248 46.80 0.25 -34.74
C GLU A 248 47.15 -0.98 -33.88
N ARG A 249 47.89 -1.95 -34.44
CA ARG A 249 48.38 -3.12 -33.68
C ARG A 249 49.42 -2.73 -32.63
N GLU A 250 50.30 -1.79 -32.95
CA GLU A 250 51.35 -1.29 -32.05
C GLU A 250 50.74 -0.47 -30.92
N LEU A 251 49.78 0.42 -31.23
CA LEU A 251 49.00 1.18 -30.23
C LEU A 251 48.31 0.27 -29.21
N LYS A 252 47.79 -0.88 -29.66
CA LYS A 252 47.14 -1.85 -28.77
C LYS A 252 48.13 -2.57 -27.85
N LEU A 253 49.31 -2.93 -28.36
CA LEU A 253 50.38 -3.54 -27.56
C LEU A 253 50.95 -2.55 -26.54
N GLU A 254 51.21 -1.31 -26.97
CA GLU A 254 51.70 -0.23 -26.12
C GLU A 254 50.71 0.10 -24.99
N PHE A 255 49.42 0.22 -25.31
CA PHE A 255 48.39 0.44 -24.30
C PHE A 255 48.25 -0.75 -23.34
N ASN A 256 48.34 -1.98 -23.84
CA ASN A 256 48.31 -3.16 -22.97
C ASN A 256 49.47 -3.17 -21.97
N ALA A 257 50.70 -2.85 -22.43
CA ALA A 257 51.86 -2.74 -21.55
C ALA A 257 51.72 -1.62 -20.52
N LEU A 258 51.20 -0.45 -20.93
CA LEU A 258 50.86 0.65 -20.01
C LEU A 258 49.82 0.20 -18.98
N TRP A 259 48.80 -0.54 -19.41
CA TRP A 259 47.74 -1.03 -18.54
C TRP A 259 48.23 -2.06 -17.53
N ASP A 260 49.09 -2.99 -17.95
CA ASP A 260 49.67 -4.00 -17.06
C ASP A 260 50.58 -3.34 -16.01
N ASN A 261 51.31 -2.29 -16.39
CA ASN A 261 52.08 -1.47 -15.46
C ASN A 261 51.16 -0.73 -14.45
N ILE A 262 50.08 -0.11 -14.94
CA ILE A 262 49.05 0.52 -14.07
C ILE A 262 48.53 -0.48 -13.04
N LEU A 263 48.28 -1.74 -13.43
CA LEU A 263 47.81 -2.79 -12.51
C LEU A 263 48.89 -3.25 -11.52
N GLN A 264 50.17 -3.30 -11.92
CA GLN A 264 51.28 -3.70 -11.04
C GLN A 264 51.62 -2.65 -9.98
N GLU A 265 51.56 -1.37 -10.35
CA GLU A 265 51.78 -0.26 -9.41
C GLU A 265 50.56 -0.02 -8.48
N PHE A 266 49.44 -0.70 -8.73
CA PHE A 266 48.18 -0.46 -8.04
C PHE A 266 48.14 -1.09 -6.64
N ASN A 267 48.44 -0.31 -5.60
CA ASN A 267 48.27 -0.70 -4.20
C ASN A 267 47.08 0.02 -3.55
N MET A 268 45.87 -0.56 -3.65
CA MET A 268 44.68 -0.06 -2.94
C MET A 268 44.17 -1.09 -1.93
N THR A 269 43.70 -0.61 -0.78
CA THR A 269 43.06 -1.40 0.26
C THR A 269 41.78 -2.05 -0.28
N ARG A 270 41.66 -3.37 -0.12
CA ARG A 270 40.41 -4.10 -0.43
C ARG A 270 39.31 -3.68 0.55
N LEU A 271 38.06 -3.76 0.11
CA LEU A 271 36.89 -3.58 0.99
C LEU A 271 37.00 -4.53 2.19
N ARG A 272 36.60 -4.05 3.38
CA ARG A 272 36.64 -4.84 4.61
C ARG A 272 35.71 -6.04 4.46
N LYS A 273 36.16 -7.21 4.90
CA LYS A 273 35.32 -8.40 4.98
C LYS A 273 34.59 -8.39 6.30
N HIS A 274 33.27 -8.34 6.25
CA HIS A 274 32.40 -8.42 7.42
C HIS A 274 31.90 -9.85 7.63
N ARG A 275 31.75 -10.24 8.90
CA ARG A 275 31.09 -11.49 9.29
C ARG A 275 29.70 -11.14 9.78
N ILE A 276 28.76 -11.03 8.83
CA ILE A 276 27.42 -10.49 9.05
C ILE A 276 26.69 -11.22 10.18
N GLU A 277 26.84 -12.55 10.21
CA GLU A 277 26.29 -13.40 11.27
C GLU A 277 26.67 -12.95 12.68
N ILE A 278 27.94 -12.57 12.90
CA ILE A 278 28.44 -12.15 14.22
C ILE A 278 27.84 -10.80 14.59
N GLU A 279 27.82 -9.86 13.64
CA GLU A 279 27.27 -8.52 13.84
C GLU A 279 25.77 -8.56 14.18
N MET A 280 25.00 -9.40 13.48
CA MET A 280 23.58 -9.61 13.75
C MET A 280 23.34 -10.24 15.13
N LEU A 281 24.15 -11.22 15.51
CA LEU A 281 24.05 -11.85 16.83
C LEU A 281 24.41 -10.86 17.96
N GLU A 282 25.40 -9.99 17.75
CA GLU A 282 25.74 -8.92 18.69
C GLU A 282 24.63 -7.89 18.82
N GLN A 283 23.97 -7.51 17.72
CA GLN A 283 22.80 -6.63 17.77
C GLN A 283 21.66 -7.23 18.59
N LEU A 284 21.33 -8.51 18.35
CA LEU A 284 20.32 -9.23 19.13
C LEU A 284 20.68 -9.26 20.63
N LYS A 285 21.94 -9.53 20.96
CA LYS A 285 22.42 -9.52 22.36
C LYS A 285 22.30 -8.14 23.01
N ARG A 286 22.57 -7.06 22.28
CA ARG A 286 22.41 -5.68 22.77
C ARG A 286 20.94 -5.35 23.04
N GLU A 287 20.06 -5.71 22.12
CA GLU A 287 18.62 -5.46 22.21
C GLU A 287 17.97 -6.23 23.37
N MET A 288 18.35 -7.51 23.53
CA MET A 288 17.78 -8.39 24.56
C MET A 288 18.42 -8.25 25.95
N LYS A 289 19.35 -7.31 26.16
CA LYS A 289 20.13 -7.16 27.40
C LYS A 289 19.27 -6.98 28.66
N ASN A 290 18.08 -6.38 28.52
CA ASN A 290 17.17 -6.08 29.63
C ASN A 290 16.11 -7.18 29.89
N ARG A 291 16.17 -8.32 29.18
CA ARG A 291 15.22 -9.44 29.31
C ARG A 291 15.61 -10.40 30.46
N PRO A 292 14.72 -11.32 30.89
CA PRO A 292 15.00 -12.23 32.02
C PRO A 292 16.28 -13.06 31.83
N GLY A 293 16.94 -13.40 32.94
CA GLY A 293 18.26 -14.05 32.93
C GLY A 293 18.35 -15.34 32.11
N ALA A 294 17.27 -16.13 32.06
CA ALA A 294 17.19 -17.34 31.22
C ALA A 294 17.36 -17.06 29.72
N VAL A 295 16.88 -15.91 29.24
CA VAL A 295 17.04 -15.48 27.84
C VAL A 295 18.49 -15.09 27.56
N THR A 296 19.10 -14.34 28.48
CA THR A 296 20.51 -13.95 28.40
C THR A 296 21.43 -15.17 28.40
N GLU A 297 21.15 -16.17 29.25
CA GLU A 297 21.88 -17.43 29.28
C GLU A 297 21.75 -18.19 27.96
N LYS A 298 20.54 -18.31 27.41
CA LYS A 298 20.32 -18.92 26.10
C LYS A 298 21.12 -18.22 25.00
N LEU A 299 21.05 -16.89 24.92
CA LEU A 299 21.77 -16.10 23.92
C LEU A 299 23.29 -16.22 24.04
N ASN A 300 23.82 -16.35 25.26
CA ASN A 300 25.25 -16.59 25.47
C ASN A 300 25.70 -17.97 24.99
N ASN A 301 24.81 -18.96 25.03
CA ASN A 301 25.05 -20.31 24.53
C ASN A 301 24.91 -20.43 22.99
N VAL A 302 24.31 -19.44 22.32
CA VAL A 302 24.25 -19.40 20.85
C VAL A 302 25.64 -19.09 20.28
N LYS A 303 26.27 -20.10 19.67
CA LYS A 303 27.58 -19.98 19.01
C LYS A 303 27.50 -19.45 17.57
N SER A 304 26.38 -19.70 16.90
CA SER A 304 26.18 -19.40 15.47
C SER A 304 24.69 -19.33 15.16
N LEU A 305 24.28 -18.39 14.30
CA LEU A 305 22.92 -18.29 13.78
C LEU A 305 22.62 -19.38 12.74
N LYS A 306 23.63 -20.01 12.14
CA LYS A 306 23.46 -21.10 11.16
C LYS A 306 22.71 -22.31 11.72
N TYR A 307 22.73 -22.53 13.03
CA TYR A 307 21.94 -23.60 13.66
C TYR A 307 20.42 -23.39 13.55
N TYR A 308 20.01 -22.17 13.23
CA TYR A 308 18.62 -21.76 13.04
C TYR A 308 18.25 -21.63 11.55
N GLU A 309 19.19 -21.93 10.64
CA GLU A 309 18.98 -21.96 9.20
C GLU A 309 18.08 -23.16 8.81
N GLN A 310 17.05 -22.92 8.00
CA GLN A 310 16.23 -23.94 7.29
C GLN A 310 15.25 -24.83 8.08
N LYS A 311 14.89 -24.52 9.34
CA LYS A 311 13.73 -25.18 9.98
C LYS A 311 12.49 -24.30 9.86
N SER A 312 11.34 -24.86 9.47
CA SER A 312 10.07 -24.18 9.72
C SER A 312 9.98 -23.81 11.19
N PHE A 313 9.47 -22.63 11.54
CA PHE A 313 9.32 -22.25 12.93
C PHE A 313 8.40 -23.25 13.65
N GLU A 314 8.99 -24.11 14.47
CA GLU A 314 8.27 -25.13 15.21
C GLU A 314 7.75 -24.53 16.52
N MET A 315 6.44 -24.50 16.66
CA MET A 315 5.80 -24.09 17.90
C MET A 315 6.08 -25.11 19.01
N ASN A 316 6.42 -24.62 20.20
CA ASN A 316 6.66 -25.41 21.40
C ASN A 316 5.65 -25.03 22.48
N ASN A 317 5.21 -26.00 23.29
CA ASN A 317 4.29 -25.76 24.39
C ASN A 317 4.85 -24.74 25.42
N ILE A 318 6.18 -24.68 25.61
CA ILE A 318 6.82 -23.72 26.52
C ILE A 318 6.68 -22.24 26.09
N TYR A 319 6.17 -21.99 24.88
CA TYR A 319 5.97 -20.64 24.34
C TYR A 319 4.75 -19.93 24.93
N MET A 320 3.88 -20.65 25.63
CA MET A 320 2.78 -20.06 26.38
C MET A 320 3.01 -20.19 27.88
N ASP A 321 2.68 -19.14 28.62
CA ASP A 321 2.74 -19.18 30.08
C ASP A 321 1.62 -20.06 30.64
N HIS A 322 1.90 -21.35 30.78
CA HIS A 322 0.95 -22.31 31.35
C HIS A 322 0.52 -21.93 32.77
N GLY A 323 1.34 -21.22 33.55
CA GLY A 323 1.03 -20.76 34.91
C GLY A 323 -0.25 -19.93 35.01
N PHE A 324 -0.52 -19.13 33.98
CA PHE A 324 -1.73 -18.33 33.85
C PHE A 324 -2.93 -19.15 33.34
N PHE A 325 -2.69 -20.12 32.46
CA PHE A 325 -3.73 -20.94 31.82
C PHE A 325 -4.11 -22.23 32.57
N TRP A 326 -3.43 -22.60 33.67
CA TRP A 326 -3.77 -23.81 34.47
C TRP A 326 -5.21 -23.83 35.00
N ASN A 327 -5.85 -22.66 35.13
CA ASN A 327 -7.25 -22.54 35.58
C ASN A 327 -8.28 -22.53 34.43
N ILE A 328 -7.86 -22.68 33.17
CA ILE A 328 -8.70 -22.46 31.98
C ILE A 328 -8.88 -23.77 31.19
N VAL A 329 -10.05 -23.94 30.55
CA VAL A 329 -10.44 -25.11 29.74
C VAL A 329 -9.45 -25.38 28.59
N GLU A 330 -9.06 -26.64 28.37
CA GLU A 330 -8.10 -27.11 27.33
C GLU A 330 -8.38 -26.54 25.91
N PHE A 331 -9.66 -26.30 25.60
CA PHE A 331 -10.10 -25.68 24.35
C PHE A 331 -9.50 -24.27 24.14
N ILE A 332 -9.42 -23.45 25.19
CA ILE A 332 -8.95 -22.06 25.12
C ILE A 332 -7.43 -22.01 25.00
N THR A 333 -6.72 -22.87 25.73
CA THR A 333 -5.26 -23.00 25.58
C THR A 333 -4.90 -23.39 24.14
N LYS A 334 -5.69 -24.27 23.51
CA LYS A 334 -5.53 -24.62 22.09
C LYS A 334 -5.84 -23.45 21.16
N ASP A 335 -6.83 -22.61 21.49
CA ASP A 335 -7.17 -21.41 20.69
C ASP A 335 -6.04 -20.36 20.74
N CYS A 336 -5.55 -20.02 21.94
CA CYS A 336 -4.43 -19.10 22.13
C CYS A 336 -3.16 -19.58 21.40
N TYR A 337 -2.85 -20.87 21.51
CA TYR A 337 -1.70 -21.48 20.83
C TYR A 337 -1.80 -21.37 19.31
N LYS A 338 -2.99 -21.62 18.73
CA LYS A 338 -3.23 -21.47 17.29
C LYS A 338 -3.09 -20.01 16.84
N LYS A 339 -3.63 -19.05 17.60
CA LYS A 339 -3.49 -17.62 17.33
C LYS A 339 -2.02 -17.20 17.33
N LEU A 340 -1.28 -17.60 18.37
CA LEU A 340 0.14 -17.28 18.50
C LEU A 340 0.99 -17.93 17.38
N SER A 341 0.67 -19.17 17.02
CA SER A 341 1.28 -19.87 15.89
C SER A 341 1.07 -19.13 14.56
N HIS A 342 -0.15 -18.70 14.27
CA HIS A 342 -0.42 -17.91 13.06
C HIS A 342 0.35 -16.59 13.05
N ILE A 343 0.43 -15.89 14.19
CA ILE A 343 1.21 -14.66 14.32
C ILE A 343 2.69 -14.93 14.02
N ALA A 344 3.27 -15.98 14.60
CA ALA A 344 4.67 -16.33 14.40
C ALA A 344 4.98 -16.63 12.92
N HIS A 345 4.16 -17.44 12.27
CA HIS A 345 4.34 -17.80 10.85
C HIS A 345 4.15 -16.60 9.93
N SER A 346 3.10 -15.79 10.16
CA SER A 346 2.86 -14.57 9.37
C SER A 346 4.02 -13.59 9.49
N LEU A 347 4.51 -13.36 10.72
CA LEU A 347 5.61 -12.44 10.97
C LEU A 347 6.93 -12.95 10.36
N ALA A 348 7.19 -14.26 10.42
CA ALA A 348 8.35 -14.86 9.75
C ALA A 348 8.25 -14.71 8.22
N GLU A 349 7.07 -14.90 7.63
CA GLU A 349 6.82 -14.64 6.21
C GLU A 349 7.08 -13.16 5.85
N ASP A 350 6.56 -12.21 6.63
CA ASP A 350 6.76 -10.77 6.43
C ASP A 350 8.24 -10.38 6.50
N CYS A 351 8.97 -10.90 7.50
CA CYS A 351 10.41 -10.72 7.63
C CYS A 351 11.18 -11.31 6.43
N GLN A 352 10.78 -12.48 5.92
CA GLN A 352 11.42 -13.07 4.74
C GLN A 352 11.18 -12.24 3.48
N VAL A 353 9.98 -11.65 3.32
CA VAL A 353 9.70 -10.71 2.23
C VAL A 353 10.64 -9.51 2.31
N TYR A 354 10.82 -8.94 3.51
CA TYR A 354 11.76 -7.84 3.72
C TYR A 354 13.20 -8.23 3.33
N VAL A 355 13.69 -9.39 3.77
CA VAL A 355 15.04 -9.86 3.41
C VAL A 355 15.18 -10.00 1.89
N ASN A 356 14.19 -10.62 1.23
CA ASN A 356 14.19 -10.81 -0.22
C ASN A 356 14.19 -9.47 -0.97
N GLU A 357 13.50 -8.45 -0.46
CA GLU A 357 13.55 -7.11 -1.05
C GLU A 357 14.94 -6.48 -0.94
N LYS A 358 15.63 -6.65 0.19
CA LYS A 358 16.95 -6.07 0.42
C LYS A 358 18.07 -6.78 -0.35
N ILE A 359 18.08 -8.11 -0.44
CA ILE A 359 19.14 -8.82 -1.18
C ILE A 359 19.11 -8.55 -2.70
N ASN A 360 18.00 -8.02 -3.21
CA ASN A 360 17.83 -7.71 -4.64
C ASN A 360 18.31 -6.29 -5.00
N THR A 361 18.85 -5.49 -4.08
CA THR A 361 19.19 -4.07 -4.34
C THR A 361 20.57 -3.84 -4.99
N GLU A 362 21.34 -4.88 -5.32
CA GLU A 362 22.75 -4.80 -5.79
C GLU A 362 23.69 -4.00 -4.85
N GLU A 363 23.24 -3.70 -3.63
CA GLU A 363 23.95 -2.92 -2.62
C GLU A 363 24.68 -3.81 -1.60
N ASP A 364 25.44 -3.20 -0.68
CA ASP A 364 26.07 -3.90 0.43
C ASP A 364 25.11 -4.14 1.60
N TYR A 365 25.44 -5.06 2.49
CA TYR A 365 24.74 -5.22 3.76
C TYR A 365 24.81 -3.95 4.61
N ASN A 366 23.69 -3.62 5.25
CA ASN A 366 23.61 -2.55 6.23
C ASN A 366 23.16 -3.10 7.60
N GLU A 367 23.79 -2.66 8.68
CA GLU A 367 23.44 -3.07 10.05
C GLU A 367 21.97 -2.82 10.41
N MET A 368 21.35 -1.80 9.78
CA MET A 368 19.92 -1.49 9.86
C MET A 368 19.02 -2.62 9.41
N TYR A 369 19.46 -3.48 8.49
CA TYR A 369 18.61 -4.56 8.00
C TYR A 369 18.29 -5.54 9.13
N CYS A 370 19.28 -5.80 10.00
CA CYS A 370 19.06 -6.55 11.23
C CYS A 370 18.19 -5.77 12.22
N GLN A 371 18.46 -4.49 12.45
CA GLN A 371 17.65 -3.67 13.35
C GLN A 371 16.17 -3.61 12.92
N ASN A 372 15.89 -3.41 11.64
CA ASN A 372 14.53 -3.39 11.10
C ASN A 372 13.82 -4.73 11.27
N LEU A 373 14.52 -5.86 11.09
CA LEU A 373 13.94 -7.18 11.38
C LEU A 373 13.56 -7.31 12.86
N LEU A 374 14.43 -6.85 13.77
CA LEU A 374 14.14 -6.83 15.20
C LEU A 374 12.96 -5.91 15.53
N ASP A 375 12.90 -4.74 14.93
CA ASP A 375 11.82 -3.76 15.14
C ASP A 375 10.48 -4.26 14.61
N MET A 376 10.46 -4.93 13.44
CA MET A 376 9.27 -5.59 12.91
C MET A 376 8.73 -6.64 13.89
N ILE A 377 9.61 -7.45 14.47
CA ILE A 377 9.23 -8.46 15.45
C ILE A 377 8.71 -7.80 16.74
N ASN A 378 9.46 -6.84 17.28
CA ASN A 378 9.11 -6.14 18.52
C ASN A 378 7.77 -5.43 18.41
N HIS A 379 7.57 -4.64 17.35
CA HIS A 379 6.31 -3.95 17.11
C HIS A 379 5.13 -4.92 17.11
N LYS A 380 5.29 -6.11 16.48
CA LYS A 380 4.22 -7.10 16.42
C LYS A 380 3.96 -7.76 17.77
N LEU A 381 5.01 -8.05 18.54
CA LEU A 381 4.89 -8.64 19.87
C LEU A 381 4.32 -7.67 20.92
N ASP A 382 4.52 -6.36 20.73
CA ASP A 382 4.01 -5.31 21.60
C ASP A 382 2.52 -4.99 21.37
N GLU A 383 1.92 -5.47 20.27
CA GLU A 383 0.49 -5.32 20.01
C GLU A 383 -0.33 -5.94 21.16
N GLU A 384 -1.33 -5.20 21.64
CA GLU A 384 -2.15 -5.61 22.79
C GLU A 384 -2.80 -6.99 22.59
N GLU A 385 -3.23 -7.30 21.36
CA GLU A 385 -3.82 -8.59 20.98
C GLU A 385 -2.82 -9.76 21.16
N VAL A 386 -1.53 -9.52 20.89
CA VAL A 386 -0.49 -10.54 21.04
C VAL A 386 -0.10 -10.69 22.49
N ARG A 387 -0.02 -9.58 23.24
CA ARG A 387 0.26 -9.60 24.68
C ARG A 387 -0.82 -10.35 25.48
N LYS A 388 -2.08 -10.28 25.06
CA LYS A 388 -3.20 -11.06 25.65
C LYS A 388 -3.05 -12.57 25.49
N LEU A 389 -2.23 -13.04 24.54
CA LEU A 389 -1.92 -14.46 24.39
C LEU A 389 -0.86 -14.94 25.39
N HIS A 390 -0.28 -14.03 26.19
CA HIS A 390 0.77 -14.29 27.17
C HIS A 390 1.95 -15.13 26.61
N PRO A 391 2.58 -14.69 25.51
CA PRO A 391 3.77 -15.35 24.99
C PRO A 391 4.92 -15.26 26.00
N THR A 392 5.68 -16.34 26.16
CA THR A 392 6.82 -16.34 27.08
C THR A 392 8.02 -15.60 26.48
N PRO A 393 8.96 -15.10 27.30
CA PRO A 393 10.23 -14.55 26.81
C PRO A 393 11.03 -15.56 25.96
N GLN A 394 10.77 -16.87 26.16
CA GLN A 394 11.37 -17.95 25.39
C GLN A 394 10.85 -17.99 23.94
N PHE A 395 9.56 -17.69 23.74
CA PHE A 395 8.97 -17.53 22.41
C PHE A 395 9.62 -16.38 21.65
N GLU A 396 9.77 -15.22 22.29
CA GLU A 396 10.37 -14.01 21.70
C GLU A 396 11.79 -14.29 21.19
N VAL A 397 12.65 -14.88 22.04
CA VAL A 397 14.05 -15.14 21.66
C VAL A 397 14.16 -16.18 20.55
N ASP A 398 13.35 -17.24 20.56
CA ASP A 398 13.40 -18.29 19.55
C ASP A 398 12.88 -17.83 18.20
N LEU A 399 11.85 -16.97 18.19
CA LEU A 399 11.36 -16.35 16.97
C LEU A 399 12.40 -15.41 16.35
N LYS A 400 13.05 -14.57 17.17
CA LYS A 400 14.15 -13.69 16.71
C LYS A 400 15.32 -14.50 16.16
N LEU A 401 15.75 -15.56 16.86
CA LEU A 401 16.83 -16.44 16.39
C LEU A 401 16.47 -17.15 15.08
N HIS A 402 15.22 -17.61 14.93
CA HIS A 402 14.75 -18.22 13.70
C HIS A 402 14.80 -17.25 12.50
N VAL A 403 14.25 -16.04 12.66
CA VAL A 403 14.26 -15.01 11.59
C VAL A 403 15.69 -14.60 11.23
N LEU A 404 16.53 -14.29 12.21
CA LEU A 404 17.92 -13.88 11.95
C LEU A 404 18.76 -15.04 11.40
N GLY A 405 18.46 -16.30 11.79
CA GLY A 405 19.07 -17.50 11.25
C GLY A 405 18.81 -17.71 9.76
N GLY A 406 17.59 -17.41 9.30
CA GLY A 406 17.26 -17.40 7.87
C GLY A 406 17.88 -16.23 7.10
N ALA A 407 17.97 -15.05 7.72
CA ALA A 407 18.42 -13.82 7.08
C ALA A 407 19.96 -13.71 6.95
N ALA A 408 20.71 -14.14 7.97
CA ALA A 408 22.16 -13.93 8.02
C ALA A 408 22.95 -14.52 6.84
N PRO A 409 22.68 -15.77 6.37
CA PRO A 409 23.36 -16.33 5.20
C PRO A 409 23.08 -15.53 3.91
N LEU A 410 21.84 -15.05 3.75
CA LEU A 410 21.42 -14.27 2.58
C LEU A 410 22.12 -12.91 2.55
N PHE A 411 22.20 -12.23 3.69
CA PHE A 411 22.93 -10.97 3.82
C PHE A 411 24.45 -11.14 3.71
N GLN A 412 25.02 -12.24 4.19
CA GLN A 412 26.43 -12.54 3.96
C GLN A 412 26.72 -12.70 2.46
N ASN A 413 25.86 -13.40 1.72
CA ASN A 413 26.00 -13.55 0.27
C ASN A 413 25.87 -12.21 -0.46
N MET A 414 24.94 -11.35 -0.04
CA MET A 414 24.81 -9.97 -0.53
C MET A 414 26.13 -9.18 -0.34
N HIS A 415 26.70 -9.19 0.87
CA HIS A 415 27.97 -8.52 1.18
C HIS A 415 29.14 -9.07 0.35
N ASP A 416 29.27 -10.40 0.27
CA ASP A 416 30.35 -11.06 -0.45
C ASP A 416 30.28 -10.74 -1.96
N ASN A 417 29.08 -10.80 -2.57
CA ASN A 417 28.87 -10.45 -3.97
C ASN A 417 29.17 -8.97 -4.24
N PHE A 418 28.78 -8.08 -3.33
CA PHE A 418 29.07 -6.67 -3.42
C PHE A 418 30.59 -6.40 -3.39
N GLY A 419 31.31 -7.04 -2.48
CA GLY A 419 32.77 -6.97 -2.41
C GLY A 419 33.46 -7.48 -3.68
N ILE A 420 32.96 -8.58 -4.26
CA ILE A 420 33.47 -9.16 -5.52
C ILE A 420 33.22 -8.23 -6.71
N ASN A 421 32.06 -7.59 -6.78
CA ASN A 421 31.67 -6.70 -7.88
C ASN A 421 32.38 -5.34 -7.85
N ASN A 422 32.80 -4.91 -6.66
CA ASN A 422 33.50 -3.66 -6.41
C ASN A 422 35.00 -3.84 -6.13
N ASP A 423 35.57 -5.03 -6.41
CA ASP A 423 37.01 -5.27 -6.29
C ASP A 423 37.81 -4.26 -7.15
N PRO A 424 38.82 -3.56 -6.59
CA PRO A 424 39.54 -2.50 -7.30
C PRO A 424 40.14 -2.93 -8.63
N ILE A 425 40.64 -4.16 -8.75
CA ILE A 425 41.25 -4.67 -9.99
C ILE A 425 40.17 -4.96 -11.03
N ARG A 426 39.07 -5.61 -10.62
CA ARG A 426 37.93 -5.86 -11.52
C ARG A 426 37.32 -4.55 -12.02
N VAL A 427 37.08 -3.60 -11.12
CA VAL A 427 36.54 -2.27 -11.47
C VAL A 427 37.50 -1.53 -12.40
N THR A 428 38.80 -1.54 -12.11
CA THR A 428 39.82 -0.94 -12.99
C THR A 428 39.72 -1.54 -14.40
N ASN A 429 39.71 -2.87 -14.51
CA ASN A 429 39.64 -3.54 -15.80
C ASN A 429 38.34 -3.27 -16.58
N LYS A 430 37.22 -2.93 -15.93
CA LYS A 430 36.00 -2.46 -16.62
C LYS A 430 36.25 -1.17 -17.41
N PHE A 431 37.18 -0.31 -16.97
CA PHE A 431 37.53 0.92 -17.68
C PHE A 431 38.51 0.72 -18.84
N LYS A 432 39.19 -0.43 -18.95
CA LYS A 432 40.23 -0.70 -19.96
C LYS A 432 39.78 -0.40 -21.40
N PRO A 433 38.62 -0.89 -21.88
CA PRO A 433 38.18 -0.63 -23.25
C PRO A 433 37.92 0.86 -23.49
N GLN A 434 37.38 1.56 -22.50
CA GLN A 434 37.09 2.99 -22.58
C GLN A 434 38.39 3.79 -22.71
N TYR A 435 39.33 3.63 -21.77
CA TYR A 435 40.62 4.34 -21.81
C TYR A 435 41.46 3.98 -23.04
N PHE A 436 41.37 2.75 -23.57
CA PHE A 436 42.02 2.39 -24.85
C PHE A 436 41.47 3.21 -26.01
N SER A 437 40.14 3.39 -26.07
CA SER A 437 39.50 4.24 -27.09
C SER A 437 39.99 5.70 -26.99
N ILE A 438 40.14 6.23 -25.77
CA ILE A 438 40.68 7.59 -25.54
C ILE A 438 42.12 7.69 -26.04
N PHE A 439 42.95 6.73 -25.65
CA PHE A 439 44.34 6.65 -26.05
C PHE A 439 44.46 6.62 -27.58
N LYS A 440 43.72 5.73 -28.25
CA LYS A 440 43.67 5.62 -29.70
C LYS A 440 43.21 6.91 -30.39
N ASN A 441 42.12 7.53 -29.93
CA ASN A 441 41.56 8.73 -30.56
C ASN A 441 42.50 9.94 -30.44
N ARG A 442 43.15 10.12 -29.27
CA ARG A 442 44.11 11.21 -29.04
C ARG A 442 45.40 11.04 -29.84
N MET A 443 45.83 9.81 -30.10
CA MET A 443 47.02 9.50 -30.91
C MET A 443 46.77 9.66 -32.42
N LEU A 444 45.53 9.46 -32.86
CA LEU A 444 45.14 9.55 -34.27
C LEU A 444 44.48 10.89 -34.67
N TYR A 445 44.47 11.90 -33.78
CA TYR A 445 43.88 13.24 -33.99
C TYR A 445 42.46 13.25 -34.58
N LYS A 446 41.61 12.30 -34.19
CA LYS A 446 40.21 12.25 -34.66
C LYS A 446 39.29 12.88 -33.61
N ASP A 447 39.04 14.18 -33.70
CA ASP A 447 38.00 14.82 -32.90
C ASP A 447 36.62 14.38 -33.39
N LYS A 448 35.84 13.75 -32.51
CA LYS A 448 34.48 13.29 -32.79
C LYS A 448 33.57 13.59 -31.60
N SER A 449 33.34 14.87 -31.30
CA SER A 449 32.29 15.38 -30.40
C SER A 449 31.04 14.49 -30.39
N ARG A 450 30.54 14.16 -31.58
CA ARG A 450 29.36 13.33 -31.80
C ARG A 450 29.45 11.93 -31.16
N ARG A 451 30.60 11.25 -31.22
CA ARG A 451 30.79 9.94 -30.55
C ARG A 451 30.85 10.07 -29.03
N HIS A 452 31.40 11.16 -28.51
CA HIS A 452 31.43 11.41 -27.07
C HIS A 452 30.02 11.69 -26.53
N ALA A 453 29.19 12.40 -27.31
CA ALA A 453 27.79 12.64 -26.96
C ALA A 453 26.97 11.36 -26.96
N GLU A 454 27.11 10.53 -28.00
CA GLU A 454 26.50 9.20 -28.08
C GLU A 454 26.90 8.33 -26.88
N HIS A 455 28.18 8.29 -26.54
CA HIS A 455 28.67 7.54 -25.38
C HIS A 455 28.15 8.07 -24.05
N PHE A 456 28.04 9.39 -23.90
CA PHE A 456 27.45 10.03 -22.71
C PHE A 456 25.98 9.66 -22.55
N CYS A 457 25.21 9.67 -23.64
CA CYS A 457 23.83 9.21 -23.64
C CYS A 457 23.75 7.74 -23.19
N GLU A 458 24.58 6.86 -23.74
CA GLU A 458 24.53 5.43 -23.46
C GLU A 458 24.99 5.06 -22.03
N GLN A 459 26.05 5.69 -21.53
CA GLN A 459 26.67 5.32 -20.23
C GLN A 459 26.16 6.14 -19.04
N CYS A 460 25.58 7.31 -19.28
CA CYS A 460 25.16 8.22 -18.22
C CYS A 460 23.66 8.48 -18.23
N LEU A 461 23.11 8.97 -19.35
CA LEU A 461 21.69 9.34 -19.41
C LEU A 461 20.78 8.11 -19.45
N LYS A 462 21.11 7.08 -20.24
CA LYS A 462 20.27 5.89 -20.41
C LYS A 462 20.00 5.14 -19.10
N PRO A 463 21.01 4.83 -18.25
CA PRO A 463 20.75 4.23 -16.95
C PRO A 463 19.94 5.14 -16.02
N ALA A 464 20.24 6.45 -16.01
CA ALA A 464 19.57 7.41 -15.13
C ALA A 464 18.09 7.61 -15.52
N ILE A 465 17.78 7.70 -16.81
CA ILE A 465 16.41 7.78 -17.34
C ILE A 465 15.67 6.47 -17.03
N LYS A 466 16.32 5.31 -17.20
CA LYS A 466 15.71 4.01 -16.86
C LYS A 466 15.36 3.90 -15.37
N GLU A 467 16.25 4.30 -14.47
CA GLU A 467 15.98 4.36 -13.02
C GLU A 467 14.83 5.36 -12.73
N HIS A 468 14.83 6.53 -13.38
CA HIS A 468 13.74 7.51 -13.26
C HIS A 468 12.40 6.93 -13.70
N THR A 469 12.37 6.18 -14.80
CA THR A 469 11.15 5.52 -15.29
C THR A 469 10.64 4.51 -14.27
N TYR A 470 11.48 3.60 -13.75
CA TYR A 470 11.05 2.63 -12.75
C TYR A 470 10.60 3.26 -11.42
N LYS A 471 11.19 4.39 -11.03
CA LYS A 471 10.76 5.15 -9.84
C LYS A 471 9.38 5.78 -9.97
N ASN A 472 8.98 6.16 -11.19
CA ASN A 472 7.73 6.88 -11.42
C ASN A 472 6.63 6.00 -12.00
N LEU A 473 6.94 4.90 -12.70
CA LEU A 473 5.94 4.10 -13.40
C LEU A 473 4.88 3.50 -12.46
N GLY A 474 5.28 3.06 -11.26
CA GLY A 474 4.33 2.49 -10.30
C GLY A 474 3.20 3.44 -9.90
N LYS A 475 3.50 4.73 -9.67
CA LYS A 475 2.45 5.70 -9.32
C LYS A 475 1.56 6.07 -10.51
N GLU A 476 2.12 6.07 -11.73
CA GLU A 476 1.34 6.36 -12.94
C GLU A 476 0.39 5.20 -13.25
N ILE A 477 0.80 3.95 -12.99
CA ILE A 477 -0.07 2.77 -13.05
C ILE A 477 -1.27 2.94 -12.09
N ILE A 478 -1.04 3.28 -10.82
CA ILE A 478 -2.15 3.48 -9.87
C ILE A 478 -3.04 4.64 -10.31
N ASP A 479 -2.45 5.75 -10.77
CA ASP A 479 -3.23 6.92 -11.19
C ASP A 479 -4.12 6.63 -12.39
N ASP A 480 -3.64 5.85 -13.35
CA ASP A 480 -4.43 5.37 -14.48
C ASP A 480 -5.53 4.39 -14.02
N MET A 481 -5.24 3.47 -13.11
CA MET A 481 -6.24 2.57 -12.53
C MET A 481 -7.37 3.30 -11.81
N LEU A 482 -7.05 4.38 -11.10
CA LEU A 482 -8.03 5.20 -10.38
C LEU A 482 -8.80 6.19 -11.27
N LYS A 483 -8.45 6.30 -12.56
CA LYS A 483 -9.14 7.15 -13.55
C LYS A 483 -9.90 6.38 -14.62
N CYS A 484 -9.56 5.10 -14.82
CA CYS A 484 -10.18 4.27 -15.84
C CYS A 484 -11.62 3.84 -15.47
N ALA A 485 -12.29 3.13 -16.38
CA ALA A 485 -13.67 2.66 -16.17
C ALA A 485 -13.84 1.82 -14.88
N ASP A 486 -12.78 1.12 -14.46
CA ASP A 486 -12.79 0.27 -13.27
C ASP A 486 -12.44 1.01 -11.97
N ALA A 487 -12.28 2.34 -12.01
CA ALA A 487 -11.93 3.15 -10.84
C ALA A 487 -12.87 2.94 -9.65
N MET A 488 -14.16 2.69 -9.92
CA MET A 488 -15.17 2.45 -8.88
C MET A 488 -14.85 1.20 -8.04
N MET A 489 -14.18 0.20 -8.60
CA MET A 489 -13.75 -0.99 -7.86
C MET A 489 -12.76 -0.63 -6.75
N PHE A 490 -11.87 0.33 -7.01
CA PHE A 490 -10.82 0.75 -6.08
C PHE A 490 -11.21 1.97 -5.23
N SER A 491 -12.43 2.51 -5.44
CA SER A 491 -12.89 3.74 -4.78
C SER A 491 -13.32 3.50 -3.34
N SER A 492 -13.87 2.33 -3.01
CA SER A 492 -14.18 1.93 -1.62
C SER A 492 -13.96 0.43 -1.38
N ARG A 493 -13.77 0.09 -0.09
CA ARG A 493 -13.51 -1.29 0.36
C ARG A 493 -14.71 -2.19 0.07
N LYS A 494 -15.93 -1.69 0.29
CA LYS A 494 -17.19 -2.35 -0.06
C LYS A 494 -17.27 -2.72 -1.54
N HIS A 495 -17.00 -1.78 -2.45
CA HIS A 495 -17.03 -2.05 -3.90
C HIS A 495 -16.02 -3.12 -4.30
N PHE A 496 -14.79 -3.04 -3.79
CA PHE A 496 -13.77 -4.03 -4.07
C PHE A 496 -14.16 -5.43 -3.57
N GLN A 497 -14.66 -5.52 -2.33
CA GLN A 497 -15.11 -6.78 -1.75
C GLN A 497 -16.24 -7.41 -2.56
N LEU A 498 -17.20 -6.61 -3.01
CA LEU A 498 -18.29 -7.05 -3.88
C LEU A 498 -17.78 -7.59 -5.22
N THR A 499 -16.80 -6.94 -5.84
CA THR A 499 -16.14 -7.45 -7.05
C THR A 499 -15.50 -8.82 -6.80
N LEU A 500 -14.75 -8.96 -5.70
CA LEU A 500 -14.12 -10.24 -5.36
C LEU A 500 -15.14 -11.35 -5.12
N LEU A 501 -16.22 -11.06 -4.39
CA LEU A 501 -17.27 -12.04 -4.12
C LEU A 501 -18.00 -12.44 -5.41
N LYS A 502 -18.24 -11.50 -6.31
CA LYS A 502 -18.83 -11.80 -7.63
C LYS A 502 -17.93 -12.74 -8.44
N GLU A 503 -16.64 -12.45 -8.54
CA GLU A 503 -15.69 -13.31 -9.26
C GLU A 503 -15.55 -14.69 -8.62
N LEU A 504 -15.49 -14.76 -7.28
CA LEU A 504 -15.47 -16.02 -6.55
C LEU A 504 -16.68 -16.89 -6.87
N LEU A 505 -17.86 -16.28 -6.97
CA LEU A 505 -19.10 -16.97 -7.35
C LEU A 505 -19.09 -17.45 -8.79
N GLU A 506 -18.52 -16.68 -9.71
CA GLU A 506 -18.39 -17.06 -11.13
C GLU A 506 -17.42 -18.24 -11.30
N ILE A 507 -16.27 -18.21 -10.62
CA ILE A 507 -15.28 -19.30 -10.67
C ILE A 507 -15.78 -20.54 -9.91
N ASN A 508 -16.47 -20.33 -8.78
CA ASN A 508 -17.08 -21.35 -7.93
C ASN A 508 -16.16 -22.54 -7.57
N ARG A 509 -14.94 -22.26 -7.10
CA ARG A 509 -13.96 -23.28 -6.67
C ARG A 509 -13.60 -23.15 -5.20
N PHE A 510 -13.59 -24.29 -4.51
CA PHE A 510 -13.32 -24.37 -3.06
C PHE A 510 -11.99 -23.73 -2.68
N GLU A 511 -10.92 -23.97 -3.43
CA GLU A 511 -9.57 -23.49 -3.09
C GLU A 511 -9.48 -21.97 -3.07
N ASN A 512 -10.25 -21.29 -3.92
CA ASN A 512 -10.30 -19.83 -3.96
C ASN A 512 -11.07 -19.27 -2.77
N TYR A 513 -12.20 -19.87 -2.41
CA TYR A 513 -12.94 -19.51 -1.21
C TYR A 513 -12.12 -19.74 0.06
N LEU A 514 -11.45 -20.89 0.16
CA LEU A 514 -10.59 -21.23 1.29
C LEU A 514 -9.46 -20.20 1.45
N ARG A 515 -8.78 -19.83 0.36
CA ARG A 515 -7.73 -18.80 0.39
C ARG A 515 -8.28 -17.43 0.73
N TYR A 516 -9.44 -17.05 0.20
CA TYR A 516 -10.10 -15.79 0.53
C TYR A 516 -10.45 -15.68 2.02
N VAL A 517 -10.96 -16.77 2.61
CA VAL A 517 -11.35 -16.80 4.03
C VAL A 517 -10.12 -16.84 4.94
N THR A 518 -9.16 -17.73 4.67
CA THR A 518 -8.04 -17.99 5.60
C THR A 518 -6.85 -17.06 5.40
N LYS A 519 -6.60 -16.59 4.17
CA LYS A 519 -5.45 -15.75 3.79
C LYS A 519 -5.90 -14.54 2.95
N TYR A 520 -6.88 -13.78 3.45
CA TYR A 520 -7.51 -12.65 2.74
C TYR A 520 -6.50 -11.67 2.14
N ASP A 521 -5.56 -11.16 2.94
CA ASP A 521 -4.60 -10.15 2.54
C ASP A 521 -3.74 -10.62 1.35
N ASN A 522 -3.24 -11.86 1.42
CA ASN A 522 -2.51 -12.51 0.35
C ASN A 522 -3.38 -12.76 -0.89
N TYR A 523 -4.66 -13.11 -0.69
CA TYR A 523 -5.60 -13.28 -1.79
C TYR A 523 -5.83 -11.96 -2.53
N VAL A 524 -6.09 -10.86 -1.80
CA VAL A 524 -6.27 -9.50 -2.34
C VAL A 524 -5.04 -9.05 -3.11
N LYS A 525 -3.85 -9.13 -2.50
CA LYS A 525 -2.57 -8.74 -3.15
C LYS A 525 -2.33 -9.51 -4.44
N ARG A 526 -2.56 -10.83 -4.44
CA ARG A 526 -2.42 -11.67 -5.64
C ARG A 526 -3.45 -11.31 -6.71
N TRP A 527 -4.68 -11.03 -6.30
CA TRP A 527 -5.74 -10.62 -7.21
C TRP A 527 -5.39 -9.30 -7.90
N ILE A 528 -4.99 -8.28 -7.13
CA ILE A 528 -4.56 -6.97 -7.66
C ILE A 528 -3.39 -7.14 -8.63
N SER A 529 -2.40 -7.96 -8.27
CA SER A 529 -1.23 -8.22 -9.14
C SER A 529 -1.67 -8.82 -10.48
N LYS A 530 -2.54 -9.83 -10.47
CA LYS A 530 -3.10 -10.42 -11.70
C LYS A 530 -3.90 -9.40 -12.51
N TYR A 531 -4.66 -8.54 -11.83
CA TYR A 531 -5.45 -7.50 -12.48
C TYR A 531 -4.56 -6.50 -13.23
N ILE A 532 -3.50 -6.01 -12.58
CA ILE A 532 -2.51 -5.12 -13.18
C ILE A 532 -1.89 -5.79 -14.40
N VAL A 533 -1.43 -7.03 -14.24
CA VAL A 533 -0.85 -7.80 -15.35
C VAL A 533 -1.82 -7.89 -16.51
N LYS A 534 -3.07 -8.32 -16.27
CA LYS A 534 -4.10 -8.44 -17.31
C LYS A 534 -4.37 -7.11 -18.03
N LYS A 535 -4.43 -6.00 -17.28
CA LYS A 535 -4.74 -4.68 -17.83
C LYS A 535 -3.61 -4.13 -18.71
N TYR A 536 -2.35 -4.30 -18.28
CA TYR A 536 -1.17 -3.76 -18.99
C TYR A 536 -0.41 -4.83 -19.79
N ASN A 537 -1.03 -6.00 -20.02
CA ASN A 537 -0.46 -7.03 -20.90
C ASN A 537 -0.47 -6.58 -22.37
N ASN A 538 -1.35 -5.64 -22.72
CA ASN A 538 -1.31 -4.95 -24.00
C ASN A 538 -0.21 -3.89 -23.96
N SER A 539 0.67 -3.91 -24.97
CA SER A 539 1.81 -3.00 -25.04
C SER A 539 1.39 -1.54 -25.16
N ALA A 540 0.21 -1.23 -25.70
CA ALA A 540 -0.20 0.16 -25.96
C ALA A 540 -0.41 0.99 -24.67
N GLU A 541 -1.11 0.46 -23.67
CA GLU A 541 -1.35 1.16 -22.40
C GLU A 541 -0.06 1.33 -21.61
N LEU A 542 0.75 0.27 -21.54
CA LEU A 542 2.07 0.33 -20.90
C LEU A 542 3.00 1.32 -21.62
N ASP A 543 3.03 1.27 -22.96
CA ASP A 543 3.81 2.18 -23.80
C ASP A 543 3.41 3.63 -23.58
N ASN A 544 2.11 3.93 -23.54
CA ASN A 544 1.64 5.29 -23.25
C ASN A 544 2.18 5.83 -21.91
N LEU A 545 2.13 5.03 -20.84
CA LEU A 545 2.65 5.43 -19.54
C LEU A 545 4.17 5.62 -19.56
N VAL A 546 4.90 4.66 -20.14
CA VAL A 546 6.36 4.72 -20.25
C VAL A 546 6.79 5.92 -21.09
N SER A 547 6.12 6.14 -22.23
CA SER A 547 6.37 7.25 -23.15
C SER A 547 6.15 8.60 -22.49
N GLN A 548 5.07 8.77 -21.72
CA GLN A 548 4.83 10.00 -20.97
C GLN A 548 5.95 10.31 -19.97
N ILE A 549 6.42 9.30 -19.23
CA ILE A 549 7.49 9.48 -18.23
C ILE A 549 8.82 9.82 -18.93
N VAL A 550 9.22 9.02 -19.93
CA VAL A 550 10.48 9.18 -20.65
C VAL A 550 10.54 10.53 -21.37
N SER A 551 9.49 10.93 -22.08
CA SER A 551 9.48 12.21 -22.79
C SER A 551 9.37 13.42 -21.84
N SER A 552 8.75 13.27 -20.66
CA SER A 552 8.73 14.31 -19.63
C SER A 552 10.14 14.61 -19.10
N ILE A 553 10.92 13.56 -18.79
CA ILE A 553 12.31 13.74 -18.34
C ILE A 553 13.24 14.16 -19.49
N GLY A 554 13.02 13.65 -20.71
CA GLY A 554 13.73 14.06 -21.92
C GLY A 554 13.64 15.57 -22.18
N LYS A 555 12.43 16.15 -22.05
CA LYS A 555 12.21 17.60 -22.14
C LYS A 555 13.01 18.38 -21.09
N LYS A 556 13.06 17.91 -19.84
CA LYS A 556 13.85 18.54 -18.77
C LYS A 556 15.35 18.48 -19.06
N ILE A 557 15.85 17.35 -19.57
CA ILE A 557 17.26 17.21 -19.97
C ILE A 557 17.60 18.22 -21.08
N LYS A 558 16.77 18.30 -22.13
CA LYS A 558 16.97 19.25 -23.22
C LYS A 558 16.93 20.70 -22.73
N ALA A 559 16.01 21.04 -21.83
CA ALA A 559 15.96 22.36 -21.21
C ALA A 559 17.22 22.67 -20.40
N ALA A 560 17.65 21.75 -19.53
CA ALA A 560 18.87 21.90 -18.72
C ALA A 560 20.13 22.06 -19.59
N LEU A 561 20.21 21.40 -20.74
CA LEU A 561 21.31 21.59 -21.68
C LEU A 561 21.34 23.00 -22.27
N GLN A 562 20.20 23.68 -22.42
CA GLN A 562 20.12 25.02 -23.01
C GLN A 562 20.24 26.16 -21.98
N GLU A 563 20.32 25.84 -20.69
CA GLU A 563 20.43 26.84 -19.63
C GLU A 563 21.67 27.74 -19.84
N PRO A 564 21.54 29.08 -19.70
CA PRO A 564 22.64 30.01 -19.95
C PRO A 564 23.89 29.71 -19.12
N ILE A 565 23.71 29.25 -17.87
CA ILE A 565 24.79 28.88 -16.96
C ILE A 565 25.57 27.63 -17.42
N VAL A 566 24.88 26.68 -18.09
CA VAL A 566 25.49 25.48 -18.67
C VAL A 566 26.27 25.86 -19.94
N GLN A 567 25.68 26.69 -20.79
CA GLN A 567 26.27 27.10 -22.07
C GLN A 567 27.45 28.08 -21.95
N SER A 568 27.54 28.82 -20.83
CA SER A 568 28.61 29.77 -20.54
C SER A 568 29.81 29.16 -19.78
N SER A 569 29.79 27.84 -19.54
CA SER A 569 30.88 27.13 -18.86
C SER A 569 32.19 27.21 -19.64
N GLN A 570 33.33 27.14 -18.94
CA GLN A 570 34.66 27.29 -19.55
C GLN A 570 35.21 25.97 -20.12
N SER A 571 34.69 24.83 -19.65
CA SER A 571 35.10 23.50 -20.08
C SER A 571 33.93 22.51 -20.07
N VAL A 572 34.05 21.40 -20.79
CA VAL A 572 33.06 20.31 -20.75
C VAL A 572 32.90 19.73 -19.34
N SER A 573 33.98 19.66 -18.55
CA SER A 573 33.92 19.21 -17.15
C SER A 573 33.05 20.14 -16.29
N GLN A 574 33.24 21.46 -16.41
CA GLN A 574 32.44 22.43 -15.67
C GLN A 574 30.98 22.41 -16.13
N MET A 575 30.77 22.34 -17.45
CA MET A 575 29.44 22.22 -18.06
C MET A 575 28.68 21.01 -17.51
N LEU A 576 29.30 19.83 -17.45
CA LEU A 576 28.67 18.62 -16.94
C LEU A 576 28.36 18.71 -15.44
N GLN A 577 29.21 19.38 -14.64
CA GLN A 577 28.94 19.63 -13.22
C GLN A 577 27.70 20.52 -13.02
N VAL A 578 27.62 21.64 -13.75
CA VAL A 578 26.48 22.57 -13.68
C VAL A 578 25.21 21.87 -14.19
N PHE A 579 25.29 21.17 -15.32
CA PHE A 579 24.19 20.38 -15.87
C PHE A 579 23.66 19.33 -14.88
N SER A 580 24.56 18.62 -14.18
CA SER A 580 24.17 17.67 -13.13
C SER A 580 23.51 18.35 -11.93
N MET A 581 23.89 19.60 -11.61
CA MET A 581 23.26 20.36 -10.53
C MET A 581 21.85 20.83 -10.89
N GLU A 582 21.61 21.21 -12.14
CA GLU A 582 20.27 21.56 -12.63
C GLU A 582 19.31 20.36 -12.53
N LEU A 583 19.78 19.16 -12.84
CA LEU A 583 18.98 17.94 -12.81
C LEU A 583 18.98 17.19 -11.47
N LYS A 584 19.61 17.73 -10.42
CA LYS A 584 19.86 17.00 -9.15
C LYS A 584 18.60 16.47 -8.44
N LYS A 585 17.44 17.07 -8.72
CA LYS A 585 16.14 16.64 -8.16
C LYS A 585 15.49 15.55 -9.01
N ASP A 586 15.82 15.47 -10.29
CA ASP A 586 15.15 14.63 -11.28
C ASP A 586 15.95 13.35 -11.59
N LEU A 587 17.29 13.44 -11.64
CA LEU A 587 18.20 12.35 -12.02
C LEU A 587 19.41 12.26 -11.10
N VAL A 588 19.96 11.05 -10.99
CA VAL A 588 21.26 10.77 -10.38
C VAL A 588 22.21 10.35 -11.50
N LEU A 589 23.15 11.22 -11.85
CA LEU A 589 24.09 10.97 -12.95
C LEU A 589 25.36 10.29 -12.43
N SER A 590 25.93 9.39 -13.24
CA SER A 590 27.15 8.68 -12.87
C SER A 590 28.36 9.62 -12.91
N LYS A 591 28.89 9.98 -11.73
CA LYS A 591 30.09 10.83 -11.58
C LYS A 591 31.30 10.23 -12.30
N SER A 592 31.47 8.91 -12.24
CA SER A 592 32.58 8.20 -12.90
C SER A 592 32.44 8.22 -14.43
N ALA A 593 31.21 8.07 -14.96
CA ALA A 593 30.96 8.18 -16.40
C ALA A 593 31.16 9.62 -16.89
N MET A 594 30.63 10.61 -16.16
CA MET A 594 30.81 12.04 -16.47
C MET A 594 32.29 12.43 -16.52
N LYS A 595 33.09 11.91 -15.60
CA LYS A 595 34.53 12.16 -15.56
C LYS A 595 35.25 11.57 -16.78
N VAL A 596 34.93 10.33 -17.14
CA VAL A 596 35.46 9.70 -18.37
C VAL A 596 35.08 10.52 -19.60
N THR A 597 33.82 10.94 -19.74
CA THR A 597 33.37 11.81 -20.84
C THR A 597 34.10 13.15 -20.86
N SER A 598 34.31 13.77 -19.69
CA SER A 598 35.05 15.03 -19.58
C SER A 598 36.50 14.88 -20.02
N PHE A 599 37.13 13.76 -19.68
CA PHE A 599 38.49 13.46 -20.13
C PHE A 599 38.54 13.18 -21.64
N GLN A 600 37.49 12.58 -22.21
CA GLN A 600 37.41 12.31 -23.65
C GLN A 600 37.23 13.58 -24.51
N ASN A 601 36.52 14.57 -24.00
CA ASN A 601 35.96 15.63 -24.83
C ASN A 601 36.73 16.96 -24.75
N ILE A 602 37.24 17.42 -25.90
CA ILE A 602 37.92 18.72 -26.08
C ILE A 602 37.06 19.67 -26.97
N SER A 603 35.87 19.22 -27.37
CA SER A 603 35.01 19.90 -28.33
C SER A 603 34.29 21.12 -27.73
N ASN A 604 33.73 21.97 -28.60
CA ASN A 604 32.93 23.13 -28.22
C ASN A 604 31.67 22.72 -27.44
N ILE A 605 31.39 23.41 -26.32
CA ILE A 605 30.26 23.13 -25.43
C ILE A 605 28.90 23.18 -26.15
N ARG A 606 28.67 24.17 -27.03
CA ARG A 606 27.41 24.29 -27.78
C ARG A 606 27.20 23.11 -28.71
N GLN A 607 28.27 22.69 -29.41
CA GLN A 607 28.21 21.54 -30.30
C GLN A 607 27.93 20.26 -29.49
N PHE A 608 28.62 20.08 -28.36
CA PHE A 608 28.43 18.92 -27.52
C PHE A 608 27.00 18.83 -26.95
N SER A 609 26.44 19.94 -26.45
CA SER A 609 25.04 19.98 -26.00
C SER A 609 24.05 19.66 -27.11
N THR A 610 24.31 20.14 -28.33
CA THR A 610 23.47 19.85 -29.50
C THR A 610 23.54 18.38 -29.89
N ASP A 611 24.74 17.79 -29.88
CA ASP A 611 24.95 16.37 -30.16
C ASP A 611 24.27 15.49 -29.10
N ILE A 612 24.34 15.85 -27.80
CA ILE A 612 23.62 15.13 -26.74
C ILE A 612 22.11 15.18 -26.99
N ALA A 613 21.57 16.35 -27.28
CA ALA A 613 20.14 16.51 -27.54
C ALA A 613 19.67 15.68 -28.74
N TYR A 614 20.51 15.52 -29.77
CA TYR A 614 20.25 14.68 -30.93
C TYR A 614 20.23 13.18 -30.59
N PHE A 615 21.22 12.68 -29.84
CA PHE A 615 21.27 11.25 -29.46
C PHE A 615 20.27 10.87 -28.37
N LEU A 616 19.81 11.84 -27.59
CA LEU A 616 18.79 11.62 -26.57
C LEU A 616 17.50 11.06 -27.16
N ASP A 617 17.08 11.48 -28.35
CA ASP A 617 15.86 10.96 -28.99
C ASP A 617 15.94 9.46 -29.25
N SER A 618 17.06 8.97 -29.80
CA SER A 618 17.29 7.53 -29.98
C SER A 618 17.34 6.79 -28.64
N THR A 619 17.95 7.41 -27.64
CA THR A 619 18.06 6.84 -26.28
C THR A 619 16.69 6.69 -25.63
N GLU A 620 15.80 7.68 -25.79
CA GLU A 620 14.42 7.63 -25.29
C GLU A 620 13.66 6.46 -25.94
N GLU A 621 13.74 6.29 -27.26
CA GLU A 621 13.06 5.20 -27.98
C GLU A 621 13.60 3.82 -27.60
N GLU A 622 14.90 3.67 -27.40
CA GLU A 622 15.51 2.42 -26.92
C GLU A 622 15.02 2.05 -25.51
N ILE A 623 14.90 3.03 -24.61
CA ILE A 623 14.40 2.78 -23.25
C ILE A 623 12.93 2.38 -23.28
N LYS A 624 12.10 3.10 -24.03
CA LYS A 624 10.68 2.76 -24.21
C LYS A 624 10.54 1.33 -24.74
N SER A 625 11.20 1.02 -25.85
CA SER A 625 11.19 -0.29 -26.48
C SER A 625 11.67 -1.39 -25.53
N SER A 626 12.75 -1.14 -24.78
CA SER A 626 13.30 -2.11 -23.82
C SER A 626 12.37 -2.41 -22.65
N ILE A 627 11.62 -1.42 -22.16
CA ILE A 627 10.68 -1.62 -21.03
C ILE A 627 9.39 -2.26 -21.52
N VAL A 628 8.86 -1.81 -22.67
CA VAL A 628 7.61 -2.34 -23.22
C VAL A 628 7.77 -3.80 -23.68
N SER A 629 8.88 -4.14 -24.34
CA SER A 629 9.15 -5.52 -24.80
C SER A 629 9.36 -6.51 -23.65
N MET A 630 9.79 -6.04 -22.48
CA MET A 630 9.92 -6.86 -21.27
C MET A 630 8.56 -7.28 -20.70
N GLY A 631 7.50 -6.51 -20.98
CA GLY A 631 6.17 -6.79 -20.46
C GLY A 631 6.01 -6.44 -18.98
N ILE A 632 4.76 -6.26 -18.55
CA ILE A 632 4.45 -5.77 -17.21
C ILE A 632 4.88 -6.75 -16.10
N GLU A 633 4.83 -8.06 -16.34
CA GLU A 633 5.20 -9.08 -15.34
C GLU A 633 6.65 -8.95 -14.86
N ASP A 634 7.58 -8.70 -15.78
CA ASP A 634 9.01 -8.54 -15.48
C ASP A 634 9.37 -7.10 -15.04
N VAL A 635 8.51 -6.12 -15.36
CA VAL A 635 8.68 -4.73 -14.97
C VAL A 635 8.25 -4.51 -13.51
N LEU A 636 7.14 -5.12 -13.06
CA LEU A 636 6.60 -4.92 -11.72
C LEU A 636 7.61 -5.15 -10.57
N PRO A 637 8.43 -6.22 -10.58
CA PRO A 637 9.45 -6.43 -9.54
C PRO A 637 10.54 -5.35 -9.50
N LYS A 638 10.75 -4.62 -10.60
CA LYS A 638 11.80 -3.58 -10.74
C LYS A 638 11.33 -2.20 -10.29
N LEU A 639 10.03 -2.03 -10.03
CA LEU A 639 9.48 -0.75 -9.57
C LEU A 639 9.83 -0.52 -8.11
N THR A 640 10.36 0.66 -7.80
CA THR A 640 10.64 1.05 -6.40
C THR A 640 9.37 1.36 -5.61
N PHE A 641 8.31 1.74 -6.33
CA PHE A 641 6.98 1.98 -5.79
C PHE A 641 6.04 0.92 -6.36
N LYS A 642 5.71 -0.09 -5.55
CA LYS A 642 4.99 -1.29 -6.00
C LYS A 642 3.48 -1.02 -6.03
N PRO A 643 2.85 -0.93 -7.22
CA PRO A 643 1.44 -0.56 -7.32
C PRO A 643 0.51 -1.56 -6.62
N GLN A 644 0.84 -2.84 -6.66
CA GLN A 644 0.07 -3.90 -6.01
C GLN A 644 0.04 -3.77 -4.50
N ASP A 645 1.13 -3.31 -3.87
CA ASP A 645 1.23 -3.21 -2.41
C ASP A 645 0.45 -2.01 -1.90
N GLU A 646 0.54 -0.89 -2.61
CA GLU A 646 -0.15 0.36 -2.26
C GLU A 646 -1.66 0.26 -2.46
N LEU A 647 -2.10 -0.34 -3.58
CA LEU A 647 -3.52 -0.65 -3.78
C LEU A 647 -4.01 -1.66 -2.74
N CYS A 648 -3.22 -2.68 -2.41
CA CYS A 648 -3.60 -3.66 -1.39
C CYS A 648 -3.75 -3.01 -0.01
N GLN A 649 -2.80 -2.16 0.40
CA GLN A 649 -2.88 -1.43 1.67
C GLN A 649 -4.13 -0.54 1.73
N LYS A 650 -4.42 0.17 0.63
CA LYS A 650 -5.60 1.02 0.50
C LYS A 650 -6.92 0.24 0.70
N ILE A 651 -6.99 -0.95 0.11
CA ILE A 651 -8.20 -1.79 0.09
C ILE A 651 -8.38 -2.63 1.36
N ILE A 652 -7.30 -3.16 1.94
CA ILE A 652 -7.35 -3.90 3.21
C ILE A 652 -7.73 -2.98 4.37
N GLY A 653 -7.20 -1.76 4.37
CA GLY A 653 -7.53 -0.79 5.40
C GLY A 653 -6.94 -1.07 6.76
N CYS A 654 -7.78 -1.07 7.81
CA CYS A 654 -7.31 -1.26 9.18
C CYS A 654 -6.87 -2.70 9.49
N GLY A 655 -7.11 -3.66 8.59
CA GLY A 655 -6.73 -5.07 8.75
C GLY A 655 -7.50 -5.84 9.84
N LYS A 656 -8.33 -5.17 10.65
CA LYS A 656 -9.14 -5.82 11.70
C LYS A 656 -10.24 -6.66 11.06
N ARG A 657 -10.51 -7.83 11.65
CA ARG A 657 -11.52 -8.80 11.20
C ARG A 657 -12.53 -9.08 12.31
N CYS A 658 -13.76 -9.39 11.92
CA CYS A 658 -14.85 -9.65 12.85
C CYS A 658 -14.47 -10.82 13.76
N PRO A 659 -14.60 -10.68 15.10
CA PRO A 659 -14.14 -11.70 16.06
C PRO A 659 -14.86 -13.04 15.94
N PHE A 660 -16.02 -13.08 15.26
CA PHE A 660 -16.86 -14.28 15.18
C PHE A 660 -16.84 -14.99 13.82
N CYS A 661 -16.69 -14.25 12.72
CA CYS A 661 -16.69 -14.85 11.38
C CYS A 661 -15.44 -14.51 10.55
N ASP A 662 -14.51 -13.73 11.10
CA ASP A 662 -13.27 -13.30 10.46
C ASP A 662 -13.50 -12.49 9.16
N ALA A 663 -14.69 -11.86 9.00
CA ALA A 663 -14.97 -10.96 7.89
C ALA A 663 -14.15 -9.67 8.03
N PRO A 664 -13.55 -9.15 6.93
CA PRO A 664 -12.73 -7.93 6.98
C PRO A 664 -13.58 -6.70 7.33
N CYS A 665 -12.98 -5.74 8.01
CA CYS A 665 -13.64 -4.47 8.29
C CYS A 665 -13.80 -3.61 7.02
N GLU A 666 -14.96 -2.98 6.88
CA GLU A 666 -15.32 -2.16 5.70
C GLU A 666 -15.22 -0.65 5.93
N ALA A 667 -14.96 -0.20 7.16
CA ALA A 667 -14.78 1.22 7.46
C ALA A 667 -13.68 1.81 6.58
N GLY A 668 -13.77 3.07 6.11
CA GLY A 668 -12.92 3.59 5.02
C GLY A 668 -11.50 4.09 5.38
N GLY A 669 -11.11 4.14 6.66
CA GLY A 669 -9.83 4.68 7.12
C GLY A 669 -8.99 3.71 7.96
N ASN A 670 -7.84 4.17 8.44
CA ASN A 670 -7.02 3.47 9.45
C ASN A 670 -7.31 4.05 10.84
N ASN A 671 -7.14 3.25 11.90
CA ASN A 671 -7.29 3.70 13.30
C ASN A 671 -8.66 4.33 13.63
N HIS A 672 -9.74 3.65 13.23
CA HIS A 672 -11.11 4.05 13.54
C HIS A 672 -11.61 3.43 14.84
N GLN A 673 -12.50 4.15 15.53
CA GLN A 673 -13.03 3.70 16.82
C GLN A 673 -13.96 2.48 16.67
N TYR A 674 -14.79 2.46 15.62
CA TYR A 674 -15.80 1.42 15.44
C TYR A 674 -15.54 0.60 14.17
N HIS A 675 -15.50 -0.72 14.30
CA HIS A 675 -15.35 -1.69 13.21
C HIS A 675 -16.70 -2.30 12.83
N PHE A 676 -16.96 -2.45 11.54
CA PHE A 676 -18.17 -3.11 11.03
C PHE A 676 -17.87 -3.84 9.71
N SER A 677 -18.77 -4.76 9.35
CA SER A 677 -18.82 -5.39 8.03
C SER A 677 -20.29 -5.62 7.67
N SER A 678 -20.66 -5.33 6.43
CA SER A 678 -21.95 -5.67 5.85
C SER A 678 -21.99 -7.12 5.35
N PHE A 679 -20.84 -7.73 5.03
CA PHE A 679 -20.76 -9.08 4.48
C PHE A 679 -20.33 -10.13 5.52
N HIS A 680 -21.01 -10.16 6.67
CA HIS A 680 -20.84 -11.25 7.64
C HIS A 680 -21.17 -12.61 6.99
N ARG A 681 -20.42 -13.64 7.40
CA ARG A 681 -20.50 -15.00 6.84
C ARG A 681 -20.78 -16.03 7.94
N PRO A 682 -21.35 -17.20 7.61
CA PRO A 682 -21.47 -18.31 8.55
C PRO A 682 -20.13 -18.63 9.21
N LYS A 683 -20.14 -18.82 10.53
CA LYS A 683 -18.89 -19.02 11.29
C LYS A 683 -18.11 -20.26 10.84
N GLY A 684 -18.80 -21.30 10.38
CA GLY A 684 -18.21 -22.54 9.87
C GLY A 684 -17.47 -22.41 8.53
N LEU A 685 -17.56 -21.26 7.85
CA LEU A 685 -16.64 -20.96 6.73
C LEU A 685 -15.26 -20.53 7.23
N ALA A 686 -15.17 -20.06 8.47
CA ALA A 686 -13.95 -19.82 9.22
C ALA A 686 -13.69 -21.03 10.16
N PRO A 687 -12.54 -21.15 10.85
CA PRO A 687 -12.21 -22.33 11.65
C PRO A 687 -13.01 -22.45 12.96
N TYR A 688 -14.26 -21.95 12.99
CA TYR A 688 -15.14 -21.97 14.15
C TYR A 688 -16.17 -23.11 14.05
N LYS A 689 -16.39 -23.78 15.18
CA LYS A 689 -17.36 -24.88 15.35
C LYS A 689 -18.48 -24.47 16.30
N CYS A 690 -19.62 -25.16 16.24
CA CYS A 690 -20.65 -24.99 17.25
C CYS A 690 -20.09 -25.38 18.62
N SER A 691 -20.35 -24.55 19.64
CA SER A 691 -19.88 -24.82 20.99
C SER A 691 -20.37 -26.21 21.43
N GLU A 692 -19.48 -27.00 22.05
CA GLU A 692 -19.73 -28.38 22.54
C GLU A 692 -19.89 -29.48 21.48
N SER A 693 -20.05 -29.17 20.19
CA SER A 693 -20.13 -30.16 19.11
C SER A 693 -18.94 -30.08 18.14
N ASN A 694 -18.58 -31.20 17.51
CA ASN A 694 -17.51 -31.23 16.50
C ASN A 694 -18.06 -30.93 15.08
N ILE A 695 -19.05 -30.03 14.98
CA ILE A 695 -19.81 -29.73 13.76
C ILE A 695 -19.57 -28.27 13.34
N LEU A 696 -19.47 -28.02 12.03
CA LEU A 696 -19.38 -26.66 11.48
C LEU A 696 -20.61 -25.81 11.82
N CYS A 697 -20.36 -24.57 12.23
CA CYS A 697 -21.43 -23.65 12.63
C CYS A 697 -22.07 -22.97 11.40
N ASN A 698 -23.37 -23.15 11.21
CA ASN A 698 -24.12 -22.52 10.13
C ASN A 698 -24.59 -21.09 10.47
N SER A 699 -24.52 -20.65 11.73
CA SER A 699 -25.05 -19.35 12.14
C SER A 699 -24.14 -18.20 11.69
N THR A 700 -24.75 -17.04 11.44
CA THR A 700 -24.06 -15.78 11.11
C THR A 700 -24.03 -14.87 12.34
N CYS A 701 -23.02 -14.01 12.43
CA CYS A 701 -22.85 -13.10 13.57
C CYS A 701 -24.11 -12.27 13.86
N SER A 702 -24.75 -11.77 12.81
CA SER A 702 -25.98 -10.95 12.94
C SER A 702 -27.15 -11.75 13.51
N ALA A 703 -27.28 -13.03 13.14
CA ALA A 703 -28.31 -13.92 13.69
C ALA A 703 -28.02 -14.25 15.16
N ASP A 704 -26.76 -14.51 15.52
CA ASP A 704 -26.40 -14.82 16.90
C ASP A 704 -26.62 -13.63 17.84
N VAL A 705 -26.24 -12.41 17.41
CA VAL A 705 -26.43 -11.18 18.19
C VAL A 705 -27.93 -10.87 18.41
N PHE A 706 -28.80 -11.30 17.49
CA PHE A 706 -30.24 -11.20 17.65
C PHE A 706 -30.81 -12.30 18.58
N SER A 707 -30.16 -13.45 18.63
CA SER A 707 -30.59 -14.61 19.43
C SER A 707 -30.26 -14.47 20.93
N ASN A 708 -30.68 -15.47 21.72
CA ASN A 708 -30.25 -15.63 23.11
C ASN A 708 -29.03 -16.57 23.24
N ASP A 709 -28.35 -16.88 22.13
CA ASP A 709 -27.21 -17.79 22.13
C ASP A 709 -26.01 -17.16 22.86
N SER A 710 -25.12 -18.02 23.32
CA SER A 710 -23.91 -17.64 24.06
C SER A 710 -22.65 -18.08 23.34
N PHE A 711 -21.55 -17.40 23.60
CA PHE A 711 -20.22 -17.73 23.10
C PHE A 711 -19.20 -17.82 24.21
N ILE A 712 -18.13 -18.55 23.91
CA ILE A 712 -16.97 -18.75 24.79
C ILE A 712 -15.74 -18.82 23.90
N ASN A 713 -14.71 -18.05 24.24
CA ASN A 713 -13.42 -18.04 23.55
C ASN A 713 -12.30 -17.52 24.49
N SER A 714 -11.07 -17.40 23.97
CA SER A 714 -9.94 -16.87 24.73
C SER A 714 -10.20 -15.49 25.31
N ASP A 715 -10.94 -14.64 24.61
CA ASP A 715 -11.13 -13.23 24.98
C ASP A 715 -12.19 -13.07 26.10
N THR A 716 -12.96 -14.13 26.37
CA THR A 716 -13.90 -14.23 27.49
C THR A 716 -13.30 -14.85 28.75
N ASP A 717 -12.00 -15.17 28.77
CA ASP A 717 -11.35 -15.97 29.82
C ASP A 717 -12.08 -17.30 30.09
N GLY A 718 -12.72 -17.87 29.07
CA GLY A 718 -13.51 -19.09 29.19
C GLY A 718 -14.85 -18.96 29.91
N LYS A 719 -15.40 -17.75 29.99
CA LYS A 719 -16.75 -17.52 30.53
C LYS A 719 -17.76 -17.45 29.40
N TRP A 720 -18.89 -18.13 29.58
CA TRP A 720 -20.02 -18.00 28.68
C TRP A 720 -20.60 -16.58 28.76
N LEU A 721 -20.73 -15.95 27.60
CA LEU A 721 -21.33 -14.63 27.45
C LEU A 721 -22.37 -14.66 26.35
N GLN A 722 -23.50 -13.97 26.54
CA GLN A 722 -24.52 -13.89 25.49
C GLN A 722 -24.03 -13.06 24.32
N TYR A 723 -24.34 -13.48 23.09
CA TYR A 723 -23.94 -12.76 21.89
C TYR A 723 -24.47 -11.33 21.85
N LYS A 724 -25.65 -11.05 22.44
CA LYS A 724 -26.18 -9.68 22.55
C LYS A 724 -25.32 -8.75 23.43
N ASP A 725 -24.54 -9.32 24.35
CA ASP A 725 -23.67 -8.61 25.28
C ASP A 725 -22.20 -8.61 24.82
N TYR A 726 -21.94 -9.00 23.57
CA TYR A 726 -20.59 -9.13 23.00
C TYR A 726 -19.74 -7.85 23.14
N ARG A 727 -20.37 -6.68 23.19
CA ARG A 727 -19.68 -5.37 23.33
C ARG A 727 -18.99 -5.19 24.67
N THR A 728 -19.27 -6.02 25.67
CA THR A 728 -18.49 -6.05 26.92
C THR A 728 -17.04 -6.50 26.68
N ILE A 729 -16.82 -7.35 25.68
CA ILE A 729 -15.50 -7.85 25.26
C ILE A 729 -14.99 -7.11 24.02
N TYR A 730 -15.88 -6.84 23.07
CA TYR A 730 -15.57 -6.18 21.79
C TYR A 730 -16.34 -4.85 21.64
N PRO A 731 -16.08 -3.83 22.48
CA PRO A 731 -16.86 -2.58 22.50
C PRO A 731 -16.82 -1.82 21.18
N ASN A 732 -15.72 -1.99 20.44
CA ASN A 732 -15.45 -1.31 19.19
C ASN A 732 -16.05 -2.02 17.97
N TRP A 733 -16.58 -3.24 18.09
CA TRP A 733 -17.24 -3.90 16.97
C TRP A 733 -18.73 -3.57 16.92
N VAL A 734 -19.22 -3.21 15.75
CA VAL A 734 -20.63 -2.95 15.46
C VAL A 734 -21.13 -4.05 14.54
N ILE A 735 -21.82 -5.03 15.12
CA ILE A 735 -22.53 -6.09 14.41
C ILE A 735 -23.99 -5.73 14.51
N LEU A 736 -24.61 -5.42 13.38
CA LEU A 736 -26.04 -5.12 13.35
C LEU A 736 -26.83 -6.42 13.53
N PRO A 737 -27.76 -6.48 14.50
CA PRO A 737 -28.63 -7.64 14.65
C PRO A 737 -29.51 -7.71 13.40
N ASP A 738 -29.57 -8.89 12.81
CA ASP A 738 -30.43 -9.13 11.66
C ASP A 738 -31.32 -10.33 11.94
N ARG A 739 -32.62 -10.09 11.83
CA ARG A 739 -33.65 -11.11 12.06
C ARG A 739 -33.90 -11.91 10.78
N ASP A 740 -33.66 -11.30 9.62
CA ASP A 740 -33.75 -12.02 8.37
C ASP A 740 -32.51 -12.89 8.23
N LEU A 741 -32.72 -14.18 8.49
CA LEU A 741 -31.81 -15.24 8.06
C LEU A 741 -31.39 -15.06 6.59
N ASN A 742 -32.09 -14.26 5.75
CA ASN A 742 -31.90 -14.01 4.32
C ASN A 742 -30.82 -13.00 3.90
N SER A 743 -30.19 -12.25 4.81
CA SER A 743 -29.28 -11.17 4.41
C SER A 743 -27.92 -11.59 3.85
N SER A 744 -27.64 -12.89 3.71
CA SER A 744 -26.56 -13.34 2.83
C SER A 744 -26.86 -14.70 2.20
N ASP A 745 -27.84 -14.74 1.29
CA ASP A 745 -28.05 -15.91 0.43
C ASP A 745 -26.77 -16.30 -0.34
N TYR A 746 -25.88 -15.33 -0.57
CA TYR A 746 -24.52 -15.58 -1.02
C TYR A 746 -23.74 -16.55 -0.12
N TRP A 747 -23.50 -16.19 1.14
CA TRP A 747 -22.64 -17.01 2.00
C TRP A 747 -23.30 -18.32 2.42
N LYS A 748 -24.64 -18.35 2.50
CA LYS A 748 -25.39 -19.61 2.64
C LYS A 748 -25.17 -20.55 1.48
N PHE A 749 -25.23 -20.02 0.25
CA PHE A 749 -24.97 -20.80 -0.96
C PHE A 749 -23.54 -21.36 -0.93
N VAL A 750 -22.56 -20.57 -0.53
CA VAL A 750 -21.16 -21.02 -0.41
C VAL A 750 -21.02 -22.14 0.63
N LEU A 751 -21.58 -21.97 1.84
CA LEU A 751 -21.51 -23.02 2.87
C LEU A 751 -22.24 -24.29 2.43
N LYS A 752 -23.43 -24.17 1.83
CA LYS A 752 -24.17 -25.29 1.23
C LYS A 752 -23.32 -26.02 0.19
N GLN A 753 -22.66 -25.28 -0.71
CA GLN A 753 -21.93 -25.84 -1.84
C GLN A 753 -20.64 -26.56 -1.41
N PHE A 754 -19.95 -26.04 -0.39
CA PHE A 754 -18.62 -26.51 0.02
C PHE A 754 -18.58 -27.06 1.44
N ASN A 755 -19.73 -27.44 2.01
CA ASN A 755 -19.87 -27.88 3.40
C ASN A 755 -18.86 -28.98 3.76
N ASP A 756 -18.86 -30.07 2.98
CA ASP A 756 -17.98 -31.23 3.22
C ASP A 756 -16.51 -30.88 3.01
N SER A 757 -16.19 -30.01 2.06
CA SER A 757 -14.82 -29.57 1.78
C SER A 757 -14.25 -28.74 2.93
N PHE A 758 -15.03 -27.82 3.49
CA PHE A 758 -14.64 -27.06 4.68
C PHE A 758 -14.52 -27.98 5.91
N ALA A 759 -15.47 -28.90 6.09
CA ALA A 759 -15.48 -29.84 7.20
C ALA A 759 -14.22 -30.72 7.20
N LYS A 760 -13.88 -31.26 6.03
CA LYS A 760 -12.65 -32.03 5.81
C LYS A 760 -11.39 -31.20 6.08
N TYR A 761 -11.34 -29.95 5.60
CA TYR A 761 -10.18 -29.08 5.79
C TYR A 761 -9.95 -28.75 7.27
N TYR A 762 -11.02 -28.49 8.03
CA TYR A 762 -10.95 -28.18 9.45
C TYR A 762 -10.94 -29.42 10.36
N ASN A 763 -11.03 -30.63 9.79
CA ASN A 763 -11.10 -31.91 10.50
C ASN A 763 -12.27 -31.98 11.51
N VAL A 764 -13.45 -31.62 11.03
CA VAL A 764 -14.73 -31.58 11.77
C VAL A 764 -15.85 -32.15 10.91
N GLU A 765 -17.02 -32.37 11.51
CA GLU A 765 -18.22 -32.83 10.80
C GLU A 765 -18.89 -31.68 10.02
N PRO A 766 -19.52 -31.98 8.86
CA PRO A 766 -20.24 -31.00 8.06
C PRO A 766 -21.36 -30.30 8.83
N ALA A 767 -21.64 -29.03 8.50
CA ALA A 767 -22.71 -28.26 9.13
C ALA A 767 -24.09 -28.86 8.81
N ASP A 768 -25.01 -28.78 9.77
CA ASP A 768 -26.42 -29.09 9.53
C ASP A 768 -27.09 -27.99 8.71
N ILE A 769 -27.10 -28.13 7.38
CA ILE A 769 -27.65 -27.10 6.48
C ILE A 769 -29.19 -27.12 6.49
N PRO A 770 -29.85 -25.99 6.82
CA PRO A 770 -31.31 -25.87 6.78
C PRO A 770 -31.91 -26.22 5.41
N SER A 771 -33.12 -26.77 5.41
CA SER A 771 -33.78 -27.27 4.19
C SER A 771 -34.01 -26.20 3.13
N GLU A 772 -34.21 -24.96 3.58
CA GLU A 772 -34.40 -23.75 2.79
C GLU A 772 -33.12 -23.42 2.00
N TRP A 773 -31.95 -23.59 2.62
CA TRP A 773 -30.66 -23.27 2.00
C TRP A 773 -30.32 -24.26 0.89
N LYS A 774 -30.76 -25.51 1.03
CA LYS A 774 -30.55 -26.56 0.02
C LYS A 774 -31.15 -26.15 -1.34
N ARG A 775 -32.18 -25.30 -1.36
CA ARG A 775 -32.83 -24.79 -2.58
C ARG A 775 -32.16 -23.57 -3.20
N LEU A 776 -31.19 -22.94 -2.52
CA LEU A 776 -30.51 -21.75 -3.02
C LEU A 776 -29.72 -22.05 -4.28
N THR A 777 -29.90 -21.17 -5.27
CA THR A 777 -29.20 -21.21 -6.56
C THR A 777 -28.10 -20.16 -6.62
N GLN A 778 -27.11 -20.38 -7.48
CA GLN A 778 -26.05 -19.40 -7.74
C GLN A 778 -26.61 -18.06 -8.24
N LYS A 779 -27.73 -18.07 -8.98
CA LYS A 779 -28.41 -16.85 -9.43
C LYS A 779 -28.99 -16.05 -8.25
N GLN A 780 -29.61 -16.72 -7.28
CA GLN A 780 -30.10 -16.06 -6.06
C GLN A 780 -28.95 -15.50 -5.22
N ALA A 781 -27.84 -16.23 -5.11
CA ALA A 781 -26.62 -15.74 -4.46
C ALA A 781 -26.08 -14.46 -5.13
N LEU A 782 -26.08 -14.41 -6.46
CA LEU A 782 -25.67 -13.21 -7.21
C LEU A 782 -26.65 -12.04 -7.02
N SER A 783 -27.96 -12.31 -7.07
CA SER A 783 -28.98 -11.27 -6.84
C SER A 783 -28.86 -10.68 -5.43
N SER A 784 -28.62 -11.51 -4.41
CA SER A 784 -28.37 -11.04 -3.04
C SER A 784 -27.13 -10.15 -2.93
N LEU A 785 -26.05 -10.44 -3.66
CA LEU A 785 -24.91 -9.51 -3.73
C LEU A 785 -25.25 -8.18 -4.41
N GLN A 786 -26.06 -8.21 -5.47
CA GLN A 786 -26.45 -7.01 -6.24
C GLN A 786 -27.46 -6.14 -5.48
N GLU A 787 -28.31 -6.72 -4.64
CA GLU A 787 -29.20 -5.96 -3.77
C GLU A 787 -28.41 -5.19 -2.71
N ASN A 788 -27.29 -5.72 -2.23
CA ASN A 788 -26.35 -5.02 -1.35
C ASN A 788 -25.49 -3.94 -2.08
N MET A 789 -25.58 -3.85 -3.42
CA MET A 789 -24.94 -2.79 -4.23
C MET A 789 -25.82 -1.55 -4.42
N LYS A 790 -27.13 -1.66 -4.20
CA LYS A 790 -28.10 -0.56 -4.33
C LYS A 790 -28.36 0.06 -2.97
#